data_AF-A0A7C3TAI3-F1
#
_entry.id   AF-A0A7C3TAI3-F1
#
_cell.length_a   1.000
_cell.length_b   1.000
_cell.length_c   1.000
_cell.angle_alpha   90.00
_cell.angle_beta   90.00
_cell.angle_gamma   90.00
#
_symmetry.space_group_name_H-M   'P 1'
#
loop_
_entity.id
_entity.type
_entity.pdbx_description
1 polymer ?
#
loop_
_entity_poly.entity_id
_entity_poly.type
_entity_poly.pdbx_seq_one_letter_code
_entity_poly.pdbx_strand_id
1 'polypeptide(L)'
;MKRLGVLLCSCGSVIKNSIDLEELAKRCRASPYVQEVQEEAELCQVQGLDKLKEFLKAGSFDGLVIAACSSRSCEHSFKAVAELQLLPTSLVEVVDIRELCSAVHPDKKDATEKAYRLINGGVMKVATSPPLRTEKIKVVKKALVVGGGIAGVQCSLDIANAGYEVFLVEKEPSIGGVMSQLDKTIPTLDCSICMPGDQEVILTDGTVIEIGELVDRLWDKRKNAFNPHPRSTYSYMDHTLLDAEIVGVQKLPSPPKFIAVQTSTGMILRFTHDHKIMIDTCNGPSWIKCSELKPGDMLYAPRQLNLNETSEVSIVDLLPEGFRIADRNLIDMIRLRPKASSNKWHRLKLKDRGVSIGELKRSCETMGLDWGHIKRKIKTITYQGANGNISIESRIIDDKVMYLLGLLASNGNVEAHRIRFYNTENSLIKLFRSIYGEMFPTRASCISYINPKSRNQKKRMVVQVKNKLLFEIANKLEVKRSLKPIFHLDKRLIAAFLKGFFDGAGYVKLSKHPDWATAKIKFSLGDEYDYGYRLHLLLKRLGILSKVYKYGKRVIVDISERRDVLQFAKEVGSCHPRKALILRKIVKDCSYSKQRGGLFEQLPLECGKLLSELRQRYHIPLRVFPLSHSNVIRILRQQCRITRENLILVLDAIKEMIDSHDPDYLRLQKILHSSFFLDRVKVVNVVSSTDRYVYDVTVQDTHNFIPNGAFVVSNCIEGPKLSDAGRNRNIRLIPNAEVTGIAGHVGNFDVTVEVRPTFVDPSKCNGCGACVDVCPVYQPNRYDVDLKPIKAIYAPFAQAVPLKYVINKDICTECGMCQKACGLSAINFNDHPKTIMLNVGAIVIATGASLFDPKLKPQYHYGEFENVISSIEFERVICASGPSGGELVLRNRKHPKRIAFIQCVGSRDTSIGAEDCSLFCCAVSLKQARLIKEHDPKAEVYIFYTDIRAQGKGWEDLYTRVREDGVRFIRCRPSELRRDRESGEIVIPYEDSLTGERGELKVDLVVLALGMRPSESTTKLAKIAGLQTRDPGWIEEIQPKFRPLETFVDGIFIAGTCHGPRDISESVIEGSGAAGLVLSIFNASELALSPFKASVDKLVCTGCMRCQSACEYGAITSDDGKAAVNEGVCKGCGACVPACLPGAISLKGWQQESVLSQVEGILEVP
;
A
#
# COMPACT_ATOMS: atom_id res chain seq x y z
N MET A 1 20.17 46.65 -40.98
CA MET A 1 20.96 45.77 -40.09
C MET A 1 20.11 45.48 -38.86
N LYS A 2 20.22 44.28 -38.30
CA LYS A 2 19.56 43.95 -37.03
C LYS A 2 20.28 44.60 -35.87
N ARG A 3 19.53 44.98 -34.85
CA ARG A 3 20.01 45.56 -33.60
C ARG A 3 19.97 44.49 -32.52
N LEU A 4 21.13 44.06 -32.04
CA LEU A 4 21.26 42.96 -31.10
C LEU A 4 21.59 43.46 -29.70
N GLY A 5 21.00 42.81 -28.69
CA GLY A 5 21.44 42.93 -27.30
C GLY A 5 22.45 41.85 -26.96
N VAL A 6 23.48 42.18 -26.18
CA VAL A 6 24.43 41.20 -25.63
C VAL A 6 24.38 41.23 -24.11
N LEU A 7 24.14 40.09 -23.47
CA LEU A 7 24.20 39.93 -22.02
C LEU A 7 25.42 39.09 -21.64
N LEU A 8 26.24 39.61 -20.73
CA LEU A 8 27.41 38.93 -20.20
C LEU A 8 27.14 38.46 -18.77
N CYS A 9 27.14 37.15 -18.55
CA CYS A 9 26.95 36.58 -17.23
C CYS A 9 28.30 36.47 -16.49
N SER A 10 28.36 36.94 -15.25
CA SER A 10 29.53 36.77 -14.39
C SER A 10 29.56 35.41 -13.67
N CYS A 11 28.41 34.73 -13.61
CA CYS A 11 28.17 33.50 -12.85
C CYS A 11 28.72 33.62 -11.42
N GLY A 12 28.35 34.71 -10.74
CA GLY A 12 29.00 35.12 -9.50
C GLY A 12 30.47 35.50 -9.76
N SER A 13 31.40 34.71 -9.21
CA SER A 13 32.85 34.89 -9.42
C SER A 13 33.46 33.92 -10.44
N VAL A 14 32.72 32.92 -10.92
CA VAL A 14 33.29 31.81 -11.73
C VAL A 14 33.78 32.28 -13.10
N ILE A 15 33.01 33.11 -13.81
CA ILE A 15 33.41 33.62 -15.13
C ILE A 15 34.31 34.84 -14.94
N LYS A 16 33.91 35.77 -14.06
CA LYS A 16 34.61 37.05 -13.82
C LYS A 16 36.07 36.90 -13.35
N ASN A 17 36.39 35.82 -12.64
CA ASN A 17 37.76 35.58 -12.19
C ASN A 17 38.70 35.19 -13.34
N SER A 18 38.21 34.42 -14.32
CA SER A 18 39.02 33.92 -15.43
C SER A 18 38.87 34.74 -16.71
N ILE A 19 37.88 35.62 -16.81
CA ILE A 19 37.58 36.42 -18.01
C ILE A 19 37.39 37.89 -17.63
N ASP A 20 37.98 38.79 -18.42
CA ASP A 20 37.79 40.24 -18.27
C ASP A 20 36.48 40.69 -18.94
N LEU A 21 35.42 40.79 -18.15
CA LEU A 21 34.09 41.17 -18.65
C LEU A 21 34.02 42.63 -19.09
N GLU A 22 34.83 43.52 -18.51
CA GLU A 22 34.84 44.93 -18.90
C GLU A 22 35.43 45.09 -20.30
N GLU A 23 36.54 44.41 -20.58
CA GLU A 23 37.16 44.39 -21.90
C GLU A 23 36.25 43.69 -22.93
N LEU A 24 35.60 42.58 -22.57
CA LEU A 24 34.59 41.94 -23.43
C LEU A 24 33.45 42.89 -23.79
N ALA A 25 32.89 43.59 -22.81
CA ALA A 25 31.80 44.51 -23.04
C ALA A 25 32.21 45.65 -23.99
N LYS A 26 33.43 46.17 -23.83
CA LYS A 26 33.99 47.20 -24.71
C LYS A 26 34.11 46.70 -26.15
N ARG A 27 34.66 45.50 -26.36
CA ARG A 27 34.84 44.91 -27.70
C ARG A 27 33.51 44.53 -28.35
N CYS A 28 32.54 44.03 -27.58
CA CYS A 28 31.21 43.72 -28.10
C CYS A 28 30.49 44.98 -28.61
N ARG A 29 30.61 46.11 -27.90
CA ARG A 29 30.04 47.41 -28.33
C ARG A 29 30.65 47.97 -29.61
N ALA A 30 31.84 47.52 -30.02
CA ALA A 30 32.47 47.94 -31.26
C ALA A 30 31.85 47.27 -32.51
N SER A 31 31.08 46.19 -32.33
CA SER A 31 30.41 45.51 -33.43
C SER A 31 29.25 46.35 -33.99
N PRO A 32 29.12 46.50 -35.33
CA PRO A 32 28.03 47.28 -35.93
C PRO A 32 26.63 46.69 -35.71
N TYR A 33 26.53 45.44 -35.27
CA TYR A 33 25.24 44.77 -35.00
C TYR A 33 24.78 44.91 -33.54
N VAL A 34 25.66 45.31 -32.62
CA VAL A 34 25.37 45.32 -31.18
C VAL A 34 24.90 46.71 -30.76
N GLN A 35 23.64 46.82 -30.31
CA GLN A 35 23.07 48.07 -29.82
C GLN A 35 23.42 48.31 -28.35
N GLU A 36 23.37 47.26 -27.52
CA GLU A 36 23.57 47.39 -26.08
C GLU A 36 24.24 46.15 -25.50
N VAL A 37 25.09 46.36 -24.49
CA VAL A 37 25.78 45.31 -23.75
C VAL A 37 25.62 45.54 -22.25
N GLN A 38 25.10 44.55 -21.54
CA GLN A 38 24.89 44.59 -20.09
C GLN A 38 25.58 43.40 -19.41
N GLU A 39 26.27 43.66 -18.30
CA GLU A 39 26.83 42.63 -17.41
C GLU A 39 25.81 42.30 -16.33
N GLU A 40 25.63 41.02 -16.05
CA GLU A 40 24.78 40.55 -14.96
C GLU A 40 25.41 39.42 -14.16
N ALA A 41 25.16 39.41 -12.86
CA ALA A 41 25.87 38.50 -11.97
C ALA A 41 25.44 37.04 -12.16
N GLU A 42 24.15 36.76 -12.05
CA GLU A 42 23.59 35.41 -12.04
C GLU A 42 22.29 35.36 -12.85
N LEU A 43 22.42 35.38 -14.19
CA LEU A 43 21.28 35.42 -15.11
C LEU A 43 20.29 34.26 -14.92
N CYS A 44 20.75 33.10 -14.44
CA CYS A 44 19.90 31.93 -14.25
C CYS A 44 19.00 31.97 -12.99
N GLN A 45 19.24 32.92 -12.08
CA GLN A 45 18.41 33.14 -10.89
C GLN A 45 17.18 33.97 -11.24
N VAL A 46 16.13 33.90 -10.40
CA VAL A 46 14.88 34.66 -10.61
C VAL A 46 15.15 36.15 -10.82
N GLN A 47 16.01 36.75 -9.99
CA GLN A 47 16.39 38.16 -10.11
C GLN A 47 17.12 38.45 -11.43
N GLY A 48 17.95 37.52 -11.91
CA GLY A 48 18.63 37.64 -13.20
C GLY A 48 17.66 37.55 -14.39
N LEU A 49 16.64 36.68 -14.32
CA LEU A 49 15.59 36.58 -15.34
C LEU A 49 14.71 37.83 -15.38
N ASP A 50 14.42 38.45 -14.22
CA ASP A 50 13.71 39.73 -14.16
C ASP A 50 14.51 40.84 -14.82
N LYS A 51 15.82 40.90 -14.58
CA LYS A 51 16.71 41.86 -15.25
C LYS A 51 16.83 41.60 -16.75
N LEU A 52 16.88 40.35 -17.19
CA LEU A 52 16.81 40.01 -18.62
C LEU A 52 15.52 40.56 -19.25
N LYS A 53 14.39 40.44 -18.55
CA LYS A 53 13.11 40.99 -19.00
C LYS A 53 13.13 42.52 -19.07
N GLU A 54 13.73 43.19 -18.10
CA GLU A 54 13.92 44.65 -18.11
C GLU A 54 14.81 45.10 -19.27
N PHE A 55 15.94 44.41 -19.49
CA PHE A 55 16.86 44.67 -20.60
C PHE A 55 16.17 44.55 -21.95
N LEU A 56 15.44 43.46 -22.18
CA LEU A 56 14.69 43.25 -23.43
C LEU A 56 13.63 44.34 -23.68
N LYS A 57 12.96 44.82 -22.62
CA LYS A 57 11.99 45.91 -22.73
C LYS A 57 12.62 47.26 -23.03
N ALA A 58 13.77 47.55 -22.43
CA ALA A 58 14.44 48.84 -22.60
C ALA A 58 15.03 49.00 -24.01
N GLY A 59 15.66 47.96 -24.55
CA GLY A 59 16.44 48.08 -25.78
C GLY A 59 15.70 47.86 -27.10
N SER A 60 14.52 47.22 -27.11
CA SER A 60 13.78 46.87 -28.34
C SER A 60 14.65 46.20 -29.41
N PHE A 61 15.25 45.06 -29.06
CA PHE A 61 16.20 44.33 -29.90
C PHE A 61 15.53 43.44 -30.95
N ASP A 62 16.20 43.26 -32.09
CA ASP A 62 15.82 42.31 -33.14
C ASP A 62 16.33 40.88 -32.85
N GLY A 63 17.30 40.73 -31.93
CA GLY A 63 17.89 39.47 -31.50
C GLY A 63 18.72 39.62 -30.23
N LEU A 64 19.07 38.50 -29.60
CA LEU A 64 19.76 38.47 -28.31
C LEU A 64 20.90 37.44 -28.32
N VAL A 65 22.07 37.84 -27.82
CA VAL A 65 23.19 36.95 -27.53
C VAL A 65 23.45 36.96 -26.03
N ILE A 66 23.48 35.79 -25.40
CA ILE A 66 23.74 35.63 -23.97
C ILE A 66 25.04 34.85 -23.79
N ALA A 67 26.09 35.50 -23.32
CA ALA A 67 27.36 34.87 -23.00
C ALA A 67 27.33 34.38 -21.54
N ALA A 68 27.18 33.07 -21.33
CA ALA A 68 27.00 32.50 -20.00
C ALA A 68 27.56 31.06 -19.91
N CYS A 69 26.89 30.21 -19.13
CA CYS A 69 27.16 28.78 -19.09
C CYS A 69 26.56 28.03 -20.28
N SER A 70 26.83 26.73 -20.36
CA SER A 70 26.29 25.83 -21.38
C SER A 70 24.81 26.07 -21.68
N SER A 71 24.48 26.17 -22.96
CA SER A 71 23.12 26.31 -23.47
C SER A 71 22.20 25.19 -22.95
N ARG A 72 22.74 24.00 -22.71
CA ARG A 72 22.03 22.86 -22.10
C ARG A 72 21.40 23.16 -20.73
N SER A 73 21.97 24.11 -19.98
CA SER A 73 21.55 24.41 -18.61
C SER A 73 20.43 25.46 -18.54
N CYS A 74 20.56 26.57 -19.27
CA CYS A 74 19.73 27.76 -19.02
C CYS A 74 19.04 28.33 -20.26
N GLU A 75 19.33 27.82 -21.47
CA GLU A 75 18.77 28.35 -22.71
C GLU A 75 17.24 28.34 -22.71
N HIS A 76 16.62 27.28 -22.18
CA HIS A 76 15.15 27.20 -22.09
C HIS A 76 14.56 28.36 -21.27
N SER A 77 15.14 28.69 -20.12
CA SER A 77 14.68 29.81 -19.28
C SER A 77 14.83 31.16 -20.00
N PHE A 78 15.95 31.36 -20.69
CA PHE A 78 16.18 32.60 -21.43
C PHE A 78 15.24 32.74 -22.63
N LYS A 79 15.04 31.67 -23.39
CA LYS A 79 14.10 31.63 -24.50
C LYS A 79 12.66 31.85 -24.05
N ALA A 80 12.26 31.30 -22.89
CA ALA A 80 10.94 31.55 -22.32
C ALA A 80 10.73 33.04 -21.98
N VAL A 81 11.73 33.70 -21.37
CA VAL A 81 11.66 35.16 -21.10
C VAL A 81 11.61 35.97 -22.40
N ALA A 82 12.43 35.60 -23.39
CA ALA A 82 12.44 36.24 -24.70
C ALA A 82 11.09 36.11 -25.42
N GLU A 83 10.49 34.91 -25.42
CA GLU A 83 9.18 34.65 -26.01
C GLU A 83 8.07 35.47 -25.33
N LEU A 84 8.11 35.61 -24.00
CA LEU A 84 7.19 36.48 -23.25
C LEU A 84 7.34 37.97 -23.62
N GLN A 85 8.49 38.38 -24.16
CA GLN A 85 8.74 39.73 -24.69
C GLN A 85 8.59 39.80 -26.22
N LEU A 86 7.98 38.78 -26.85
CA LEU A 86 7.73 38.69 -28.30
C LEU A 86 8.99 38.67 -29.17
N LEU A 87 10.15 38.35 -28.59
CA LEU A 87 11.40 38.14 -29.34
C LEU A 87 11.40 36.70 -29.88
N PRO A 88 11.58 36.48 -31.21
CA PRO A 88 11.63 35.14 -31.77
C PRO A 88 12.76 34.31 -31.13
N THR A 89 12.41 33.15 -30.58
CA THR A 89 13.38 32.27 -29.89
C THR A 89 14.48 31.74 -30.82
N SER A 90 14.28 31.77 -32.14
CA SER A 90 15.30 31.47 -33.14
C SER A 90 16.41 32.51 -33.25
N LEU A 91 16.19 33.72 -32.69
CA LEU A 91 17.15 34.83 -32.67
C LEU A 91 17.74 35.05 -31.27
N VAL A 92 17.63 34.04 -30.40
CA VAL A 92 18.27 34.01 -29.09
C VAL A 92 19.37 32.96 -29.13
N GLU A 93 20.62 33.40 -29.07
CA GLU A 93 21.80 32.53 -29.03
C GLU A 93 22.44 32.57 -27.65
N VAL A 94 22.69 31.40 -27.06
CA VAL A 94 23.45 31.28 -25.81
C VAL A 94 24.86 30.81 -26.15
N VAL A 95 25.85 31.64 -25.82
CA VAL A 95 27.27 31.37 -26.05
C VAL A 95 27.89 30.89 -24.74
N ASP A 96 28.44 29.68 -24.76
CA ASP A 96 29.10 29.07 -23.61
C ASP A 96 30.52 29.64 -23.43
N ILE A 97 30.66 30.55 -22.47
CA ILE A 97 31.94 31.12 -22.05
C ILE A 97 32.39 30.59 -20.68
N ARG A 98 31.70 29.58 -20.13
CA ARG A 98 32.06 28.96 -18.84
C ARG A 98 32.72 27.61 -19.08
N GLU A 99 31.96 26.58 -19.43
CA GLU A 99 32.48 25.23 -19.64
C GLU A 99 33.46 25.17 -20.82
N LEU A 100 33.20 25.92 -21.90
CA LEU A 100 34.09 25.94 -23.08
C LEU A 100 35.21 26.98 -22.99
N CYS A 101 35.21 27.85 -21.96
CA CYS A 101 36.18 28.92 -21.82
C CYS A 101 36.67 29.07 -20.37
N SER A 102 35.97 29.80 -19.51
CA SER A 102 36.47 30.18 -18.17
C SER A 102 36.92 29.02 -17.28
N ALA A 103 36.31 27.84 -17.43
CA ALA A 103 36.58 26.65 -16.61
C ALA A 103 37.81 25.84 -17.05
N VAL A 104 38.28 26.03 -18.29
CA VAL A 104 39.34 25.20 -18.89
C VAL A 104 40.55 26.01 -19.36
N HIS A 105 40.53 27.35 -19.18
CA HIS A 105 41.63 28.24 -19.57
C HIS A 105 42.26 28.85 -18.31
N PRO A 106 43.55 28.58 -18.05
CA PRO A 106 44.24 29.10 -16.87
C PRO A 106 44.66 30.57 -17.02
N ASP A 107 44.96 31.03 -18.25
CA ASP A 107 45.36 32.41 -18.52
C ASP A 107 44.14 33.29 -18.80
N LYS A 108 44.04 34.42 -18.08
CA LYS A 108 42.91 35.34 -18.16
C LYS A 108 42.83 36.08 -19.50
N LYS A 109 43.96 36.42 -20.12
CA LYS A 109 43.97 37.12 -21.40
C LYS A 109 43.53 36.20 -22.52
N ASP A 110 44.05 34.98 -22.57
CA ASP A 110 43.67 33.97 -23.56
C ASP A 110 42.19 33.57 -23.42
N ALA A 111 41.72 33.41 -22.18
CA ALA A 111 40.31 33.16 -21.90
C ALA A 111 39.41 34.32 -22.35
N THR A 112 39.83 35.57 -22.14
CA THR A 112 39.10 36.76 -22.59
C THR A 112 39.06 36.85 -24.12
N GLU A 113 40.18 36.59 -24.78
CA GLU A 113 40.25 36.58 -26.24
C GLU A 113 39.36 35.49 -26.85
N LYS A 114 39.43 34.27 -26.31
CA LYS A 114 38.56 33.18 -26.76
C LYS A 114 37.08 33.51 -26.52
N ALA A 115 36.73 34.04 -25.33
CA ALA A 115 35.35 34.41 -25.02
C ALA A 115 34.80 35.46 -25.98
N TYR A 116 35.61 36.47 -26.35
CA TYR A 116 35.21 37.46 -27.35
C TYR A 116 34.92 36.79 -28.70
N ARG A 117 35.81 35.93 -29.19
CA ARG A 117 35.62 35.24 -30.49
C ARG A 117 34.35 34.39 -30.50
N LEU A 118 34.07 33.69 -29.41
CA LEU A 118 32.84 32.91 -29.25
C LEU A 118 31.60 33.83 -29.29
N ILE A 119 31.64 34.97 -28.60
CA ILE A 119 30.54 35.95 -28.59
C ILE A 119 30.36 36.57 -29.98
N ASN A 120 31.45 36.98 -30.64
CA ASN A 120 31.40 37.57 -31.98
C ASN A 120 30.81 36.59 -33.00
N GLY A 121 31.21 35.31 -32.95
CA GLY A 121 30.57 34.26 -33.75
C GLY A 121 29.06 34.16 -33.51
N GLY A 122 28.62 34.20 -32.24
CA GLY A 122 27.20 34.22 -31.89
C GLY A 122 26.46 35.45 -32.43
N VAL A 123 27.06 36.64 -32.30
CA VAL A 123 26.54 37.91 -32.84
C VAL A 123 26.35 37.81 -34.35
N MET A 124 27.38 37.36 -35.07
CA MET A 124 27.35 37.23 -36.54
C MET A 124 26.31 36.22 -37.01
N LYS A 125 26.16 35.10 -36.29
CA LYS A 125 25.12 34.09 -36.56
C LYS A 125 23.72 34.68 -36.42
N VAL A 126 23.43 35.38 -35.31
CA VAL A 126 22.09 35.95 -35.05
C VAL A 126 21.79 37.10 -36.02
N ALA A 127 22.79 37.91 -36.36
CA ALA A 127 22.66 39.01 -37.32
C ALA A 127 22.16 38.51 -38.68
N THR A 128 22.65 37.36 -39.13
CA THR A 128 22.36 36.78 -40.46
C THR A 128 21.22 35.75 -40.48
N SER A 129 20.85 35.15 -39.34
CA SER A 129 19.79 34.13 -39.28
C SER A 129 18.37 34.72 -39.44
N PRO A 130 17.46 34.19 -40.26
CA PRO A 130 16.09 34.73 -40.34
C PRO A 130 15.25 34.39 -39.08
N PRO A 131 14.23 35.20 -38.72
CA PRO A 131 13.28 34.82 -37.68
C PRO A 131 12.45 33.62 -38.14
N LEU A 132 12.29 32.62 -37.26
CA LEU A 132 11.50 31.43 -37.54
C LEU A 132 10.18 31.47 -36.77
N ARG A 133 9.11 30.97 -37.39
CA ARG A 133 7.83 30.73 -36.70
C ARG A 133 7.87 29.37 -36.01
N THR A 134 7.44 29.37 -34.76
CA THR A 134 7.25 28.17 -33.95
C THR A 134 5.86 27.59 -34.27
N GLU A 135 5.81 26.35 -34.72
CA GLU A 135 4.54 25.65 -34.92
C GLU A 135 3.97 25.16 -33.59
N LYS A 136 2.64 25.22 -33.47
CA LYS A 136 1.89 24.72 -32.31
C LYS A 136 1.13 23.46 -32.71
N ILE A 137 1.27 22.41 -31.92
CA ILE A 137 0.60 21.13 -32.13
C ILE A 137 -0.37 20.82 -31.00
N LYS A 138 -1.41 20.03 -31.30
CA LYS A 138 -2.29 19.49 -30.26
C LYS A 138 -1.62 18.31 -29.57
N VAL A 139 -1.82 18.22 -28.25
CA VAL A 139 -1.25 17.18 -27.41
C VAL A 139 -2.23 16.01 -27.25
N VAL A 140 -1.75 14.79 -27.51
CA VAL A 140 -2.44 13.54 -27.18
C VAL A 140 -2.36 13.31 -25.67
N LYS A 141 -3.50 13.34 -24.97
CA LYS A 141 -3.56 13.23 -23.51
C LYS A 141 -3.58 11.79 -22.99
N LYS A 142 -2.63 10.98 -23.47
CA LYS A 142 -2.42 9.58 -23.07
C LYS A 142 -0.94 9.35 -22.82
N ALA A 143 -0.59 8.62 -21.77
CA ALA A 143 0.79 8.33 -21.43
C ALA A 143 1.13 6.86 -21.71
N LEU A 144 2.40 6.60 -22.05
CA LEU A 144 2.98 5.27 -22.02
C LEU A 144 3.99 5.18 -20.89
N VAL A 145 3.86 4.17 -20.04
CA VAL A 145 4.87 3.82 -19.04
C VAL A 145 5.44 2.45 -19.40
N VAL A 146 6.76 2.36 -19.55
CA VAL A 146 7.47 1.14 -19.95
C VAL A 146 8.22 0.56 -18.76
N GLY A 147 7.72 -0.53 -18.19
CA GLY A 147 8.24 -1.19 -16.99
C GLY A 147 7.27 -1.09 -15.81
N GLY A 148 6.79 -2.24 -15.35
CA GLY A 148 5.85 -2.43 -14.23
C GLY A 148 6.53 -2.70 -12.89
N GLY A 149 7.75 -2.18 -12.69
CA GLY A 149 8.35 -2.08 -11.35
C GLY A 149 7.69 -0.98 -10.51
N ILE A 150 8.12 -0.81 -9.26
CA ILE A 150 7.50 0.14 -8.33
C ILE A 150 7.46 1.60 -8.86
N ALA A 151 8.49 2.04 -9.57
CA ALA A 151 8.55 3.37 -10.19
C ALA A 151 7.46 3.56 -11.26
N GLY A 152 7.36 2.61 -12.19
CA GLY A 152 6.37 2.67 -13.27
C GLY A 152 4.94 2.47 -12.79
N VAL A 153 4.74 1.61 -11.77
CA VAL A 153 3.44 1.46 -11.09
C VAL A 153 3.03 2.77 -10.42
N GLN A 154 3.93 3.42 -9.68
CA GLN A 154 3.64 4.72 -9.06
C GLN A 154 3.31 5.79 -10.10
N CYS A 155 4.15 5.91 -11.14
CA CYS A 155 3.94 6.86 -12.22
C CYS A 155 2.57 6.67 -12.90
N SER A 156 2.22 5.41 -13.20
CA SER A 156 0.93 5.07 -13.82
C SER A 156 -0.26 5.43 -12.93
N LEU A 157 -0.17 5.14 -11.63
CA LEU A 157 -1.21 5.47 -10.66
C LEU A 157 -1.41 6.99 -10.55
N ASP A 158 -0.34 7.77 -10.47
CA ASP A 158 -0.42 9.23 -10.31
C ASP A 158 -1.03 9.89 -11.56
N ILE A 159 -0.62 9.47 -12.77
CA ILE A 159 -1.22 9.96 -14.02
C ILE A 159 -2.70 9.53 -14.13
N ALA A 160 -3.01 8.28 -13.79
CA ALA A 160 -4.38 7.75 -13.85
C ALA A 160 -5.32 8.42 -12.84
N ASN A 161 -4.83 8.71 -11.63
CA ASN A 161 -5.58 9.41 -10.58
C ASN A 161 -5.82 10.88 -10.94
N ALA A 162 -4.96 11.49 -11.76
CA ALA A 162 -5.21 12.79 -12.37
C ALA A 162 -6.23 12.74 -13.52
N GLY A 163 -6.74 11.55 -13.88
CA GLY A 163 -7.82 11.36 -14.85
C GLY A 163 -7.38 11.06 -16.28
N TYR A 164 -6.10 10.80 -16.52
CA TYR A 164 -5.57 10.53 -17.86
C TYR A 164 -5.37 9.04 -18.13
N GLU A 165 -5.51 8.61 -19.39
CA GLU A 165 -5.29 7.22 -19.80
C GLU A 165 -3.79 6.90 -19.83
N VAL A 166 -3.43 5.75 -19.27
CA VAL A 166 -2.05 5.24 -19.21
C VAL A 166 -1.98 3.85 -19.80
N PHE A 167 -1.08 3.63 -20.73
CA PHE A 167 -0.66 2.29 -21.13
C PHE A 167 0.54 1.89 -20.27
N LEU A 168 0.42 0.81 -19.50
CA LEU A 168 1.53 0.25 -18.72
C LEU A 168 2.01 -1.02 -19.41
N VAL A 169 3.19 -0.97 -20.04
CA VAL A 169 3.79 -2.10 -20.77
C VAL A 169 4.80 -2.79 -19.86
N GLU A 170 4.63 -4.10 -19.64
CA GLU A 170 5.52 -4.90 -18.81
C GLU A 170 6.06 -6.11 -19.60
N LYS A 171 7.38 -6.31 -19.55
CA LYS A 171 8.08 -7.37 -20.27
C LYS A 171 7.69 -8.75 -19.76
N GLU A 172 7.58 -8.91 -18.44
CA GLU A 172 7.20 -10.15 -17.79
C GLU A 172 5.67 -10.34 -17.78
N PRO A 173 5.17 -11.56 -17.49
CA PRO A 173 3.73 -11.80 -17.41
C PRO A 173 3.00 -11.08 -16.25
N SER A 174 3.74 -10.43 -15.35
CA SER A 174 3.23 -9.74 -14.18
C SER A 174 4.05 -8.48 -13.86
N ILE A 175 3.38 -7.45 -13.36
CA ILE A 175 4.03 -6.30 -12.71
C ILE A 175 4.55 -6.69 -11.31
N GLY A 176 5.42 -5.84 -10.73
CA GLY A 176 6.03 -6.02 -9.42
C GLY A 176 7.55 -5.78 -9.43
N GLY A 177 8.23 -6.17 -10.51
CA GLY A 177 9.67 -6.05 -10.65
C GLY A 177 10.45 -6.76 -9.53
N VAL A 178 11.69 -6.32 -9.28
CA VAL A 178 12.57 -6.91 -8.25
C VAL A 178 12.00 -6.74 -6.83
N MET A 179 11.18 -5.71 -6.58
CA MET A 179 10.58 -5.46 -5.27
C MET A 179 9.77 -6.66 -4.78
N SER A 180 9.04 -7.33 -5.69
CA SER A 180 8.24 -8.53 -5.36
C SER A 180 9.05 -9.73 -4.90
N GLN A 181 10.34 -9.77 -5.24
CA GLN A 181 11.23 -10.83 -4.83
C GLN A 181 11.77 -10.64 -3.40
N LEU A 182 11.66 -9.44 -2.84
CA LEU A 182 12.23 -9.11 -1.52
C LEU A 182 11.33 -9.62 -0.39
N ASP A 183 11.94 -10.02 0.74
CA ASP A 183 11.18 -10.42 1.93
C ASP A 183 10.68 -9.20 2.74
N LYS A 184 11.60 -8.28 3.02
CA LYS A 184 11.32 -7.02 3.72
C LYS A 184 11.98 -5.83 3.03
N THR A 185 11.47 -4.63 3.26
CA THR A 185 12.03 -3.39 2.69
C THR A 185 12.79 -2.57 3.73
N ILE A 186 13.90 -1.96 3.32
CA ILE A 186 14.62 -0.96 4.11
C ILE A 186 13.88 0.38 4.14
N PRO A 187 14.05 1.21 5.19
CA PRO A 187 14.72 0.92 6.47
C PRO A 187 13.79 0.31 7.52
N THR A 188 12.50 0.25 7.23
CA THR A 188 11.44 0.00 8.19
C THR A 188 11.24 -1.49 8.49
N LEU A 189 11.87 -2.37 7.68
CA LEU A 189 11.79 -3.84 7.77
C LEU A 189 10.34 -4.33 7.68
N ASP A 190 9.54 -3.70 6.83
CA ASP A 190 8.12 -4.04 6.64
C ASP A 190 8.04 -5.34 5.86
N CYS A 191 7.21 -6.26 6.34
CA CYS A 191 7.01 -7.59 5.78
C CYS A 191 5.58 -7.72 5.21
N SER A 192 5.40 -8.72 4.34
CA SER A 192 4.16 -9.06 3.63
C SER A 192 3.40 -10.24 4.25
N ILE A 193 3.06 -10.29 5.56
CA ILE A 193 2.47 -11.52 6.18
C ILE A 193 1.67 -11.20 7.47
N CYS A 194 0.80 -12.07 8.01
CA CYS A 194 -0.60 -12.43 7.74
C CYS A 194 -1.08 -13.22 9.02
N MET A 195 -2.37 -13.40 9.28
CA MET A 195 -2.93 -14.14 10.44
C MET A 195 -3.36 -15.58 10.11
N PRO A 196 -3.46 -16.53 11.07
CA PRO A 196 -3.98 -17.86 10.79
C PRO A 196 -5.47 -17.83 10.40
N GLY A 197 -5.91 -18.81 9.61
CA GLY A 197 -7.22 -18.80 8.95
C GLY A 197 -8.43 -18.83 9.88
N ASP A 198 -8.27 -19.37 11.07
CA ASP A 198 -9.31 -19.49 12.10
C ASP A 198 -9.51 -18.21 12.92
N GLN A 199 -8.71 -17.16 12.68
CA GLN A 199 -8.93 -15.84 13.30
C GLN A 199 -10.19 -15.19 12.75
N GLU A 200 -11.04 -14.66 13.63
CA GLU A 200 -12.28 -14.01 13.23
C GLU A 200 -12.04 -12.55 12.79
N VAL A 201 -12.80 -12.10 11.79
CA VAL A 201 -12.92 -10.71 11.38
C VAL A 201 -14.39 -10.30 11.52
N ILE A 202 -14.60 -9.10 12.06
CA ILE A 202 -15.93 -8.52 12.20
C ILE A 202 -16.10 -7.48 11.08
N LEU A 203 -17.06 -7.74 10.20
CA LEU A 203 -17.44 -6.81 9.14
C LEU A 203 -18.42 -5.76 9.69
N THR A 204 -18.51 -4.61 9.02
CA THR A 204 -19.33 -3.47 9.45
C THR A 204 -20.84 -3.66 9.21
N ASP A 205 -21.22 -4.76 8.56
CA ASP A 205 -22.60 -5.28 8.49
C ASP A 205 -22.97 -6.17 9.70
N GLY A 206 -22.00 -6.46 10.59
CA GLY A 206 -22.16 -7.30 11.77
C GLY A 206 -21.71 -8.75 11.58
N THR A 207 -21.26 -9.12 10.38
CA THR A 207 -20.82 -10.48 10.07
C THR A 207 -19.52 -10.81 10.79
N VAL A 208 -19.58 -11.84 11.64
CA VAL A 208 -18.41 -12.45 12.29
C VAL A 208 -18.03 -13.70 11.51
N ILE A 209 -16.88 -13.64 10.83
CA ILE A 209 -16.42 -14.69 9.90
C ILE A 209 -14.93 -15.00 10.13
N GLU A 210 -14.53 -16.24 9.96
CA GLU A 210 -13.10 -16.61 9.97
C GLU A 210 -12.39 -16.01 8.75
N ILE A 211 -11.19 -15.46 8.94
CA ILE A 211 -10.48 -14.75 7.88
C ILE A 211 -10.18 -15.65 6.69
N GLY A 212 -9.88 -16.93 6.92
CA GLY A 212 -9.67 -17.90 5.84
C GLY A 212 -10.93 -18.08 4.98
N GLU A 213 -12.10 -18.15 5.63
CA GLU A 213 -13.38 -18.23 4.94
C GLU A 213 -13.74 -16.91 4.23
N LEU A 214 -13.45 -15.77 4.85
CA LEU A 214 -13.66 -14.45 4.24
C LEU A 214 -12.84 -14.30 2.96
N VAL A 215 -11.55 -14.63 3.02
CA VAL A 215 -10.65 -14.63 1.86
C VAL A 215 -11.18 -15.58 0.79
N ASP A 216 -11.52 -16.83 1.16
CA ASP A 216 -12.03 -17.82 0.19
C ASP A 216 -13.37 -17.42 -0.46
N ARG A 217 -14.20 -16.60 0.21
CA ARG A 217 -15.46 -16.05 -0.33
C ARG A 217 -15.23 -14.84 -1.24
N LEU A 218 -14.29 -13.97 -0.89
CA LEU A 218 -13.91 -12.80 -1.69
C LEU A 218 -13.04 -13.17 -2.89
N TRP A 219 -12.47 -14.38 -2.89
CA TRP A 219 -11.70 -14.93 -3.98
C TRP A 219 -12.63 -15.55 -5.05
N ASP A 220 -12.72 -14.95 -6.24
CA ASP A 220 -13.47 -15.56 -7.35
C ASP A 220 -12.69 -16.76 -7.90
N LYS A 221 -13.10 -17.97 -7.49
CA LYS A 221 -12.52 -19.22 -8.01
C LYS A 221 -12.63 -19.37 -9.52
N ARG A 222 -13.53 -18.66 -10.21
CA ARG A 222 -13.71 -18.66 -11.67
C ARG A 222 -13.01 -17.50 -12.39
N LYS A 223 -12.40 -16.54 -11.68
CA LYS A 223 -11.59 -15.46 -12.30
C LYS A 223 -10.18 -15.28 -11.71
N ASN A 224 -9.83 -15.95 -10.61
CA ASN A 224 -8.72 -15.62 -9.68
C ASN A 224 -8.58 -14.16 -9.31
N ALA A 225 -9.61 -13.38 -9.56
CA ALA A 225 -9.62 -12.01 -9.16
C ALA A 225 -10.30 -11.98 -7.79
N PHE A 226 -9.83 -11.07 -6.95
CA PHE A 226 -10.68 -10.52 -5.91
C PHE A 226 -12.01 -10.11 -6.56
N ASN A 227 -13.11 -10.68 -6.08
CA ASN A 227 -14.44 -10.28 -6.48
C ASN A 227 -14.85 -9.13 -5.56
N PRO A 228 -14.96 -7.89 -6.05
CA PRO A 228 -15.41 -6.77 -5.25
C PRO A 228 -16.91 -6.93 -5.01
N HIS A 229 -17.25 -7.75 -4.02
CA HIS A 229 -18.49 -7.58 -3.29
C HIS A 229 -18.18 -6.60 -2.16
N PRO A 230 -18.85 -5.44 -2.11
CA PRO A 230 -18.54 -4.41 -1.13
C PRO A 230 -18.74 -5.02 0.26
N ARG A 231 -17.63 -5.29 0.93
CA ARG A 231 -17.55 -5.74 2.30
C ARG A 231 -16.53 -4.87 2.98
N SER A 232 -16.94 -4.29 4.08
CA SER A 232 -16.10 -3.36 4.80
C SER A 232 -15.81 -3.91 6.19
N THR A 233 -14.64 -3.56 6.70
CA THR A 233 -14.18 -3.89 8.05
C THR A 233 -13.74 -2.61 8.75
N TYR A 234 -13.47 -2.70 10.04
CA TYR A 234 -13.05 -1.54 10.82
C TYR A 234 -11.57 -1.24 10.63
N SER A 235 -11.24 0.04 10.48
CA SER A 235 -9.87 0.54 10.47
C SER A 235 -9.68 1.75 11.39
N TYR A 236 -8.42 2.10 11.61
CA TYR A 236 -8.00 3.26 12.39
C TYR A 236 -7.46 4.36 11.48
N MET A 237 -7.93 5.58 11.68
CA MET A 237 -7.31 6.78 11.13
C MET A 237 -7.46 7.91 12.15
N ASP A 238 -6.33 8.48 12.58
CA ASP A 238 -6.28 9.65 13.45
C ASP A 238 -7.25 9.61 14.65
N HIS A 239 -7.13 8.59 15.51
CA HIS A 239 -7.99 8.37 16.69
C HIS A 239 -9.48 8.08 16.40
N THR A 240 -9.85 7.92 15.13
CA THR A 240 -11.22 7.68 14.66
C THR A 240 -11.37 6.27 14.09
N LEU A 241 -12.48 5.61 14.43
CA LEU A 241 -12.83 4.30 13.90
C LEU A 241 -13.55 4.49 12.57
N LEU A 242 -12.96 3.99 11.49
CA LEU A 242 -13.54 4.10 10.15
C LEU A 242 -14.12 2.77 9.68
N ASP A 243 -15.09 2.90 8.79
CA ASP A 243 -15.54 1.81 7.93
C ASP A 243 -14.68 1.84 6.65
N ALA A 244 -13.95 0.76 6.38
CA ALA A 244 -13.04 0.69 5.25
C ALA A 244 -13.36 -0.52 4.37
N GLU A 245 -13.57 -0.26 3.08
CA GLU A 245 -13.83 -1.29 2.09
C GLU A 245 -12.61 -2.22 1.95
N ILE A 246 -12.86 -3.53 1.98
CA ILE A 246 -11.85 -4.52 1.68
C ILE A 246 -11.62 -4.47 0.16
N VAL A 247 -10.43 -4.03 -0.24
CA VAL A 247 -10.01 -3.93 -1.64
C VAL A 247 -9.06 -5.05 -2.05
N GLY A 248 -8.59 -5.88 -1.12
CA GLY A 248 -7.72 -7.00 -1.45
C GLY A 248 -7.70 -8.05 -0.36
N VAL A 249 -7.25 -9.24 -0.71
CA VAL A 249 -7.07 -10.35 0.23
C VAL A 249 -5.79 -11.11 -0.11
N GLN A 250 -5.14 -11.69 0.89
CA GLN A 250 -3.93 -12.48 0.76
C GLN A 250 -4.13 -13.87 1.36
N LYS A 251 -3.49 -14.87 0.76
CA LYS A 251 -3.44 -16.26 1.23
C LYS A 251 -2.04 -16.81 0.97
N LEU A 252 -1.25 -16.97 2.02
CA LEU A 252 0.17 -17.33 1.97
C LEU A 252 0.43 -18.62 2.74
N PRO A 253 1.48 -19.40 2.44
CA PRO A 253 1.87 -20.53 3.28
C PRO A 253 2.11 -20.12 4.74
N SER A 254 1.65 -20.93 5.69
CA SER A 254 1.86 -20.64 7.12
C SER A 254 3.30 -20.94 7.55
N PRO A 255 3.92 -20.09 8.39
CA PRO A 255 5.15 -20.45 9.09
C PRO A 255 4.89 -21.51 10.17
N PRO A 256 5.94 -22.18 10.67
CA PRO A 256 5.80 -23.23 11.69
C PRO A 256 5.48 -22.70 13.10
N LYS A 257 5.65 -21.39 13.34
CA LYS A 257 5.43 -20.74 14.64
C LYS A 257 4.67 -19.43 14.49
N PHE A 258 3.81 -19.14 15.46
CA PHE A 258 3.11 -17.88 15.63
C PHE A 258 3.44 -17.25 16.99
N ILE A 259 3.16 -15.96 17.12
CA ILE A 259 3.14 -15.24 18.39
C ILE A 259 1.68 -15.04 18.79
N ALA A 260 1.30 -15.62 19.93
CA ALA A 260 0.01 -15.40 20.57
C ALA A 260 0.11 -14.21 21.54
N VAL A 261 -0.68 -13.18 21.25
CA VAL A 261 -0.78 -11.95 22.06
C VAL A 261 -2.09 -11.99 22.84
N GLN A 262 -1.99 -11.94 24.17
CA GLN A 262 -3.14 -11.79 25.05
C GLN A 262 -3.17 -10.42 25.72
N THR A 263 -4.30 -9.73 25.64
CA THR A 263 -4.49 -8.40 26.24
C THR A 263 -5.26 -8.45 27.58
N SER A 264 -5.41 -7.30 28.23
CA SER A 264 -6.07 -7.18 29.54
C SER A 264 -7.59 -7.29 29.46
N THR A 265 -8.20 -7.01 28.31
CA THR A 265 -9.61 -7.36 28.06
C THR A 265 -9.83 -8.87 27.90
N GLY A 266 -8.77 -9.66 27.75
CA GLY A 266 -8.86 -11.09 27.50
C GLY A 266 -8.90 -11.47 26.03
N MET A 267 -8.60 -10.53 25.12
CA MET A 267 -8.45 -10.90 23.72
C MET A 267 -7.20 -11.76 23.54
N ILE A 268 -7.28 -12.78 22.67
CA ILE A 268 -6.14 -13.60 22.25
C ILE A 268 -6.12 -13.61 20.72
N LEU A 269 -5.08 -13.03 20.12
CA LEU A 269 -4.83 -13.11 18.68
C LEU A 269 -3.47 -13.77 18.41
N ARG A 270 -3.34 -14.43 17.27
CA ARG A 270 -2.10 -15.06 16.81
C ARG A 270 -1.64 -14.41 15.53
N PHE A 271 -0.36 -14.11 15.45
CA PHE A 271 0.25 -13.48 14.30
C PHE A 271 1.55 -14.15 13.92
N THR A 272 1.99 -13.94 12.69
CA THR A 272 3.39 -14.20 12.32
C THR A 272 4.32 -13.27 13.10
N HIS A 273 5.59 -13.66 13.18
CA HIS A 273 6.61 -12.98 13.98
C HIS A 273 6.70 -11.48 13.68
N ASP A 274 6.63 -11.13 12.39
CA ASP A 274 6.83 -9.76 11.89
C ASP A 274 5.56 -8.92 11.73
N HIS A 275 4.39 -9.47 12.03
CA HIS A 275 3.15 -8.74 11.85
C HIS A 275 3.15 -7.49 12.74
N LYS A 276 2.83 -6.33 12.16
CA LYS A 276 2.93 -5.06 12.87
C LYS A 276 1.65 -4.73 13.62
N ILE A 277 1.82 -4.35 14.88
CA ILE A 277 0.75 -3.99 15.80
C ILE A 277 0.96 -2.54 16.23
N MET A 278 -0.13 -1.77 16.28
CA MET A 278 -0.06 -0.37 16.69
C MET A 278 -0.01 -0.26 18.22
N ILE A 279 1.07 0.35 18.73
CA ILE A 279 1.28 0.64 20.14
C ILE A 279 1.27 2.13 20.42
N ASP A 280 1.05 2.49 21.68
CA ASP A 280 1.24 3.85 22.17
C ASP A 280 2.66 4.11 22.65
N THR A 281 3.27 5.18 22.15
CA THR A 281 4.59 5.68 22.56
C THR A 281 4.54 7.13 23.06
N CYS A 282 5.67 7.66 23.52
CA CYS A 282 5.77 9.08 23.92
C CYS A 282 5.49 10.07 22.78
N ASN A 283 5.61 9.65 21.52
CA ASN A 283 5.30 10.46 20.34
C ASN A 283 3.94 10.12 19.70
N GLY A 284 3.12 9.32 20.38
CA GLY A 284 1.80 8.90 19.88
C GLY A 284 1.80 7.47 19.32
N PRO A 285 0.82 7.14 18.45
CA PRO A 285 0.72 5.83 17.84
C PRO A 285 1.96 5.46 17.04
N SER A 286 2.45 4.23 17.17
CA SER A 286 3.61 3.73 16.44
C SER A 286 3.49 2.24 16.14
N TRP A 287 4.09 1.79 15.05
CA TRP A 287 4.08 0.40 14.64
C TRP A 287 5.29 -0.34 15.20
N ILE A 288 5.06 -1.48 15.84
CA ILE A 288 6.13 -2.42 16.21
C ILE A 288 5.80 -3.83 15.73
N LYS A 289 6.82 -4.66 15.57
CA LYS A 289 6.64 -6.07 15.22
C LYS A 289 6.04 -6.85 16.39
N CYS A 290 5.25 -7.89 16.09
CA CYS A 290 4.69 -8.78 17.10
C CYS A 290 5.79 -9.42 17.96
N SER A 291 6.96 -9.71 17.38
CA SER A 291 8.14 -10.25 18.06
C SER A 291 8.80 -9.30 19.06
N GLU A 292 8.60 -8.00 18.90
CA GLU A 292 9.15 -6.96 19.78
C GLU A 292 8.19 -6.60 20.91
N LEU A 293 6.94 -7.09 20.84
CA LEU A 293 5.88 -6.78 21.78
C LEU A 293 6.17 -7.37 23.16
N LYS A 294 6.03 -6.55 24.20
CA LYS A 294 6.32 -6.93 25.58
C LYS A 294 5.07 -6.83 26.46
N PRO A 295 4.94 -7.70 27.48
CA PRO A 295 3.94 -7.50 28.53
C PRO A 295 4.06 -6.11 29.15
N GLY A 296 3.00 -5.32 29.06
CA GLY A 296 3.00 -3.92 29.50
C GLY A 296 2.72 -2.92 28.40
N ASP A 297 3.01 -3.25 27.14
CA ASP A 297 2.74 -2.38 26.00
C ASP A 297 1.24 -2.09 25.86
N MET A 298 0.91 -0.90 25.36
CA MET A 298 -0.46 -0.41 25.27
C MET A 298 -0.90 -0.37 23.82
N LEU A 299 -1.91 -1.17 23.46
CA LEU A 299 -2.43 -1.31 22.10
C LEU A 299 -3.64 -0.42 21.88
N TYR A 300 -3.80 0.11 20.67
CA TYR A 300 -5.00 0.85 20.28
C TYR A 300 -6.14 -0.12 19.98
N ALA A 301 -7.21 -0.07 20.79
CA ALA A 301 -8.39 -0.92 20.66
C ALA A 301 -9.67 -0.08 20.56
N PRO A 302 -10.65 -0.42 19.69
CA PRO A 302 -11.88 0.36 19.59
C PRO A 302 -12.68 0.25 20.89
N ARG A 303 -13.36 1.32 21.30
CA ARG A 303 -14.24 1.31 22.49
C ARG A 303 -15.60 0.70 22.21
N GLN A 304 -16.11 0.92 21.00
CA GLN A 304 -17.41 0.47 20.56
C GLN A 304 -17.33 0.02 19.11
N LEU A 305 -18.11 -1.00 18.75
CA LEU A 305 -18.25 -1.49 17.38
C LEU A 305 -19.62 -1.04 16.85
N ASN A 306 -19.66 -0.14 15.87
CA ASN A 306 -20.89 0.39 15.28
C ASN A 306 -21.14 -0.27 13.91
N LEU A 307 -22.39 -0.59 13.58
CA LEU A 307 -22.73 -1.18 12.27
C LEU A 307 -23.29 -0.09 11.36
N ASN A 308 -23.07 -0.21 10.05
CA ASN A 308 -23.61 0.71 9.06
C ASN A 308 -25.10 0.45 8.78
N GLU A 309 -25.49 -0.82 8.75
CA GLU A 309 -26.87 -1.25 8.53
C GLU A 309 -27.28 -2.19 9.66
N THR A 310 -28.46 -1.95 10.27
CA THR A 310 -29.10 -2.94 11.14
C THR A 310 -30.33 -3.50 10.45
N SER A 311 -30.45 -4.82 10.45
CA SER A 311 -31.57 -5.51 9.81
C SER A 311 -32.71 -5.72 10.80
N GLU A 312 -33.92 -5.31 10.46
CA GLU A 312 -35.12 -5.82 11.13
C GLU A 312 -35.20 -7.34 10.91
N VAL A 313 -34.82 -8.09 11.94
CA VAL A 313 -34.88 -9.55 11.91
C VAL A 313 -36.33 -9.97 12.08
N SER A 314 -36.93 -10.51 11.02
CA SER A 314 -38.21 -11.20 11.17
C SER A 314 -37.96 -12.59 11.68
N ILE A 315 -38.90 -13.08 12.48
CA ILE A 315 -38.94 -14.48 12.89
C ILE A 315 -38.92 -15.44 11.69
N VAL A 316 -39.41 -15.02 10.53
CA VAL A 316 -39.40 -15.82 9.29
C VAL A 316 -37.98 -16.15 8.83
N ASP A 317 -37.01 -15.24 9.03
CA ASP A 317 -35.61 -15.48 8.65
C ASP A 317 -34.89 -16.39 9.65
N LEU A 318 -35.44 -16.49 10.88
CA LEU A 318 -34.91 -17.37 11.91
C LEU A 318 -35.49 -18.79 11.86
N LEU A 319 -36.45 -19.03 10.97
CA LEU A 319 -37.15 -20.30 10.85
C LEU A 319 -36.58 -21.18 9.71
N PRO A 320 -36.60 -22.52 9.84
CA PRO A 320 -36.18 -23.43 8.77
C PRO A 320 -37.06 -23.30 7.52
N GLU A 321 -36.51 -23.57 6.33
CA GLU A 321 -37.26 -23.45 5.07
C GLU A 321 -38.47 -24.39 4.97
N GLY A 322 -38.41 -25.54 5.63
CA GLY A 322 -39.53 -26.49 5.71
C GLY A 322 -40.69 -26.02 6.60
N PHE A 323 -40.53 -24.92 7.34
CA PHE A 323 -41.57 -24.38 8.21
C PHE A 323 -42.72 -23.81 7.35
N ARG A 324 -43.96 -24.17 7.66
CA ARG A 324 -45.14 -23.75 6.88
C ARG A 324 -45.72 -22.45 7.43
N ILE A 325 -46.17 -21.59 6.52
CA ILE A 325 -46.87 -20.33 6.77
C ILE A 325 -48.27 -20.48 6.20
N ALA A 326 -49.27 -20.33 7.06
CA ALA A 326 -50.68 -20.24 6.67
C ALA A 326 -51.20 -18.87 7.09
N ASP A 327 -50.97 -17.87 6.24
CA ASP A 327 -51.46 -16.50 6.39
C ASP A 327 -52.47 -16.22 5.27
N ARG A 328 -53.73 -15.95 5.62
CA ARG A 328 -54.81 -15.72 4.64
C ARG A 328 -54.55 -14.50 3.75
N ASN A 329 -53.98 -13.41 4.31
CA ASN A 329 -53.69 -12.20 3.54
C ASN A 329 -52.59 -12.44 2.49
N LEU A 330 -51.58 -13.24 2.84
CA LEU A 330 -50.53 -13.65 1.91
C LEU A 330 -51.09 -14.54 0.79
N ILE A 331 -51.95 -15.49 1.17
CA ILE A 331 -52.62 -16.42 0.24
C ILE A 331 -53.50 -15.66 -0.76
N ASP A 332 -54.28 -14.70 -0.29
CA ASP A 332 -55.16 -13.89 -1.14
C ASP A 332 -54.36 -12.93 -2.04
N MET A 333 -53.28 -12.34 -1.53
CA MET A 333 -52.39 -11.49 -2.34
C MET A 333 -51.68 -12.26 -3.46
N ILE A 334 -51.23 -13.49 -3.21
CA ILE A 334 -50.63 -14.35 -4.24
C ILE A 334 -51.68 -14.78 -5.29
N ARG A 335 -52.95 -14.94 -4.88
CA ARG A 335 -54.08 -15.29 -5.77
C ARG A 335 -54.54 -14.13 -6.68
N LEU A 336 -54.29 -12.87 -6.30
CA LEU A 336 -54.85 -11.67 -6.97
C LEU A 336 -53.95 -11.04 -8.06
N ARG A 337 -52.76 -11.56 -8.36
CA ARG A 337 -51.93 -11.01 -9.47
C ARG A 337 -52.34 -11.58 -10.84
N PRO A 338 -52.48 -10.74 -11.90
CA PRO A 338 -52.92 -11.20 -13.22
C PRO A 338 -51.92 -12.17 -13.88
N LYS A 339 -52.45 -13.11 -14.66
CA LYS A 339 -51.70 -14.01 -15.53
C LYS A 339 -50.82 -13.20 -16.51
N ALA A 340 -49.53 -13.10 -16.25
CA ALA A 340 -48.55 -12.74 -17.28
C ALA A 340 -48.02 -14.04 -17.92
N SER A 341 -48.01 -14.04 -19.25
CA SER A 341 -47.78 -15.18 -20.14
C SER A 341 -46.45 -15.89 -19.92
N SER A 342 -46.51 -17.18 -19.56
CA SER A 342 -45.78 -18.28 -20.20
C SER A 342 -45.76 -19.51 -19.30
N ASN A 343 -45.81 -20.67 -19.96
CA ASN A 343 -46.16 -21.95 -19.40
C ASN A 343 -45.04 -22.56 -18.54
N LYS A 344 -45.14 -22.42 -17.22
CA LYS A 344 -44.78 -23.44 -16.20
C LYS A 344 -45.08 -22.97 -14.78
N TRP A 345 -46.32 -22.56 -14.52
CA TRP A 345 -46.77 -22.39 -13.14
C TRP A 345 -47.19 -23.74 -12.60
N HIS A 346 -46.36 -24.36 -11.76
CA HIS A 346 -46.91 -25.29 -10.78
C HIS A 346 -47.96 -24.50 -10.01
N ARG A 347 -49.24 -24.89 -10.12
CA ARG A 347 -50.27 -24.46 -9.17
C ARG A 347 -49.66 -24.68 -7.79
N LEU A 348 -49.31 -23.61 -7.08
CA LEU A 348 -49.26 -23.65 -5.63
C LEU A 348 -50.68 -24.04 -5.23
N LYS A 349 -50.95 -25.35 -5.12
CA LYS A 349 -52.16 -25.90 -4.50
C LYS A 349 -52.04 -25.49 -3.04
N LEU A 350 -52.39 -24.23 -2.77
CA LEU A 350 -52.61 -23.65 -1.46
C LEU A 350 -53.81 -24.41 -0.86
N LYS A 351 -53.54 -25.63 -0.39
CA LYS A 351 -54.44 -26.38 0.49
C LYS A 351 -54.53 -25.63 1.82
N ASP A 352 -55.54 -25.91 2.62
CA ASP A 352 -55.76 -25.35 3.97
C ASP A 352 -54.62 -25.61 4.98
N ARG A 353 -53.48 -26.20 4.55
CA ARG A 353 -52.30 -26.57 5.34
C ARG A 353 -51.10 -25.61 5.20
N GLY A 354 -51.23 -24.46 4.50
CA GLY A 354 -50.17 -23.42 4.36
C GLY A 354 -49.08 -23.72 3.30
N VAL A 355 -48.10 -22.83 3.11
CA VAL A 355 -46.93 -22.93 2.19
C VAL A 355 -45.62 -22.99 2.97
N SER A 356 -44.63 -23.78 2.56
CA SER A 356 -43.32 -23.73 3.25
C SER A 356 -42.54 -22.45 2.92
N ILE A 357 -41.71 -21.96 3.84
CA ILE A 357 -40.85 -20.78 3.61
C ILE A 357 -39.99 -20.99 2.35
N GLY A 358 -39.45 -22.20 2.14
CA GLY A 358 -38.66 -22.53 0.95
C GLY A 358 -39.48 -22.59 -0.34
N GLU A 359 -40.73 -23.05 -0.31
CA GLU A 359 -41.67 -22.93 -1.45
C GLU A 359 -41.96 -21.46 -1.76
N LEU A 360 -42.15 -20.63 -0.73
CA LEU A 360 -42.47 -19.21 -0.86
C LEU A 360 -41.28 -18.40 -1.40
N LYS A 361 -40.05 -18.63 -0.91
CA LYS A 361 -38.83 -17.99 -1.43
C LYS A 361 -38.59 -18.33 -2.90
N ARG A 362 -38.62 -19.62 -3.24
CA ARG A 362 -38.49 -20.08 -4.64
C ARG A 362 -39.56 -19.49 -5.56
N SER A 363 -40.79 -19.34 -5.04
CA SER A 363 -41.87 -18.69 -5.78
C SER A 363 -41.59 -17.20 -5.95
N CYS A 364 -41.14 -16.49 -4.91
CA CYS A 364 -40.77 -15.07 -5.03
C CYS A 364 -39.67 -14.86 -6.08
N GLU A 365 -38.62 -15.69 -6.07
CA GLU A 365 -37.53 -15.67 -7.06
C GLU A 365 -38.05 -15.90 -8.48
N THR A 366 -38.89 -16.93 -8.67
CA THR A 366 -39.50 -17.24 -9.98
C THR A 366 -40.39 -16.10 -10.49
N MET A 367 -41.00 -15.34 -9.57
CA MET A 367 -41.93 -14.25 -9.86
C MET A 367 -41.27 -12.86 -9.95
N GLY A 368 -39.95 -12.77 -9.75
CA GLY A 368 -39.25 -11.47 -9.63
C GLY A 368 -39.77 -10.60 -8.47
N LEU A 369 -40.29 -11.22 -7.41
CA LEU A 369 -40.83 -10.55 -6.23
C LEU A 369 -39.73 -10.33 -5.19
N ASP A 370 -39.60 -9.11 -4.68
CA ASP A 370 -38.72 -8.81 -3.55
C ASP A 370 -39.15 -9.56 -2.28
N TRP A 371 -38.27 -10.43 -1.77
CA TRP A 371 -38.48 -11.17 -0.54
C TRP A 371 -38.68 -10.23 0.66
N GLY A 372 -37.97 -9.10 0.72
CA GLY A 372 -38.08 -8.14 1.81
C GLY A 372 -39.48 -7.53 1.94
N HIS A 373 -40.11 -7.21 0.80
CA HIS A 373 -41.50 -6.74 0.73
C HIS A 373 -42.52 -7.82 1.11
N ILE A 374 -42.35 -9.05 0.61
CA ILE A 374 -43.26 -10.16 0.93
C ILE A 374 -43.16 -10.55 2.41
N LYS A 375 -41.94 -10.62 2.95
CA LYS A 375 -41.63 -10.87 4.37
C LYS A 375 -42.39 -9.92 5.29
N ARG A 376 -42.41 -8.62 4.99
CA ARG A 376 -43.11 -7.59 5.79
C ARG A 376 -44.63 -7.74 5.80
N LYS A 377 -45.20 -8.43 4.81
CA LYS A 377 -46.65 -8.66 4.68
C LYS A 377 -47.14 -9.95 5.33
N ILE A 378 -46.23 -10.86 5.70
CA ILE A 378 -46.56 -12.03 6.52
C ILE A 378 -46.92 -11.47 7.90
N LYS A 379 -48.18 -11.60 8.33
CA LYS A 379 -48.65 -11.13 9.64
C LYS A 379 -48.72 -12.27 10.65
N THR A 380 -49.00 -13.48 10.19
CA THR A 380 -49.20 -14.66 11.04
C THR A 380 -48.43 -15.87 10.53
N ILE A 381 -47.86 -16.63 11.47
CA ILE A 381 -47.15 -17.87 11.21
C ILE A 381 -47.90 -18.97 11.95
N THR A 382 -48.32 -19.99 11.21
CA THR A 382 -49.10 -21.11 11.72
C THR A 382 -48.29 -22.39 11.63
N TYR A 383 -48.04 -23.04 12.77
CA TYR A 383 -47.32 -24.31 12.81
C TYR A 383 -48.07 -25.40 13.58
N GLN A 384 -47.78 -26.65 13.24
CA GLN A 384 -48.38 -27.80 13.90
C GLN A 384 -47.70 -28.03 15.27
N GLY A 385 -48.43 -27.73 16.34
CA GLY A 385 -48.03 -28.02 17.71
C GLY A 385 -48.55 -29.37 18.20
N ALA A 386 -48.14 -29.77 19.40
CA ALA A 386 -48.55 -31.05 20.02
C ALA A 386 -50.07 -31.16 20.27
N ASN A 387 -50.80 -30.04 20.28
CA ASN A 387 -52.24 -29.95 20.54
C ASN A 387 -53.03 -29.28 19.39
N GLY A 388 -52.50 -29.26 18.16
CA GLY A 388 -53.15 -28.62 17.00
C GLY A 388 -52.35 -27.48 16.37
N ASN A 389 -52.95 -26.76 15.42
CA ASN A 389 -52.32 -25.63 14.74
C ASN A 389 -52.25 -24.41 15.66
N ILE A 390 -51.05 -23.85 15.81
CA ILE A 390 -50.76 -22.67 16.62
C ILE A 390 -50.41 -21.51 15.68
N SER A 391 -51.20 -20.44 15.72
CA SER A 391 -50.95 -19.21 14.96
C SER A 391 -50.36 -18.13 15.85
N ILE A 392 -49.28 -17.51 15.40
CA ILE A 392 -48.49 -16.54 16.15
C ILE A 392 -48.15 -15.36 15.23
N GLU A 393 -48.10 -14.14 15.76
CA GLU A 393 -47.71 -12.96 14.98
C GLU A 393 -46.26 -13.04 14.50
N SER A 394 -45.99 -12.59 13.27
CA SER A 394 -44.67 -12.68 12.62
C SER A 394 -43.62 -11.68 13.16
N ARG A 395 -44.03 -10.72 13.98
CA ARG A 395 -43.18 -9.61 14.50
C ARG A 395 -42.60 -9.87 15.89
N ILE A 396 -42.68 -11.10 16.39
CA ILE A 396 -42.45 -11.40 17.81
C ILE A 396 -40.98 -11.34 18.28
N ILE A 397 -40.00 -11.03 17.42
CA ILE A 397 -38.63 -10.78 17.92
C ILE A 397 -38.60 -9.37 18.52
N ASP A 398 -38.95 -9.29 19.80
CA ASP A 398 -38.92 -8.09 20.61
C ASP A 398 -38.01 -8.29 21.84
N ASP A 399 -37.97 -7.29 22.70
CA ASP A 399 -37.18 -7.33 23.93
C ASP A 399 -37.56 -8.52 24.83
N LYS A 400 -38.82 -8.97 24.80
CA LYS A 400 -39.31 -10.05 25.67
C LYS A 400 -38.80 -11.40 25.19
N VAL A 401 -38.82 -11.69 23.88
CA VAL A 401 -38.21 -12.93 23.35
C VAL A 401 -36.72 -12.93 23.62
N MET A 402 -36.03 -11.83 23.32
CA MET A 402 -34.57 -11.76 23.53
C MET A 402 -34.22 -11.93 25.01
N TYR A 403 -35.00 -11.36 25.93
CA TYR A 403 -34.85 -11.58 27.36
C TYR A 403 -35.04 -13.06 27.75
N LEU A 404 -36.07 -13.75 27.23
CA LEU A 404 -36.25 -15.19 27.45
C LEU A 404 -35.07 -16.00 26.90
N LEU A 405 -34.58 -15.68 25.70
CA LEU A 405 -33.41 -16.31 25.11
C LEU A 405 -32.15 -16.09 25.96
N GLY A 406 -31.99 -14.91 26.55
CA GLY A 406 -30.92 -14.61 27.51
C GLY A 406 -30.99 -15.49 28.76
N LEU A 407 -32.18 -15.67 29.34
CA LEU A 407 -32.39 -16.60 30.46
C LEU A 407 -32.09 -18.06 30.07
N LEU A 408 -32.48 -18.46 28.85
CA LEU A 408 -32.16 -19.78 28.33
C LEU A 408 -30.66 -19.96 28.11
N ALA A 409 -29.98 -18.98 27.53
CA ALA A 409 -28.53 -18.97 27.35
C ALA A 409 -27.80 -19.13 28.69
N SER A 410 -28.29 -18.52 29.77
CA SER A 410 -27.67 -18.60 31.09
C SER A 410 -27.91 -19.93 31.83
N ASN A 411 -29.17 -20.34 32.02
CA ASN A 411 -29.55 -21.51 32.84
C ASN A 411 -30.65 -22.37 32.20
N GLY A 412 -30.81 -22.29 30.88
CA GLY A 412 -31.69 -23.16 30.12
C GLY A 412 -31.01 -24.40 29.54
N ASN A 413 -31.82 -25.39 29.19
CA ASN A 413 -31.50 -26.51 28.31
C ASN A 413 -32.50 -26.54 27.15
N VAL A 414 -32.01 -26.72 25.92
CA VAL A 414 -32.76 -26.60 24.67
C VAL A 414 -32.53 -27.89 23.86
N GLU A 415 -33.45 -28.85 23.95
CA GLU A 415 -33.33 -30.18 23.32
C GLU A 415 -34.62 -30.51 22.56
N ALA A 416 -34.54 -30.82 21.25
CA ALA A 416 -35.61 -31.39 20.43
C ALA A 416 -37.03 -30.96 20.89
N HIS A 417 -37.41 -29.70 20.63
CA HIS A 417 -38.69 -29.04 21.01
C HIS A 417 -39.05 -28.96 22.50
N ARG A 418 -38.23 -29.50 23.41
CA ARG A 418 -38.37 -29.41 24.87
C ARG A 418 -37.37 -28.41 25.44
N ILE A 419 -37.89 -27.31 25.94
CA ILE A 419 -37.08 -26.25 26.55
C ILE A 419 -37.30 -26.28 28.06
N ARG A 420 -36.20 -26.28 28.80
CA ARG A 420 -36.21 -26.27 30.27
C ARG A 420 -35.41 -25.10 30.78
N PHE A 421 -35.98 -24.30 31.67
CA PHE A 421 -35.26 -23.26 32.40
C PHE A 421 -35.20 -23.64 33.88
N TYR A 422 -34.00 -23.61 34.45
CA TYR A 422 -33.74 -24.02 35.84
C TYR A 422 -33.24 -22.82 36.63
N ASN A 423 -33.86 -22.52 37.77
CA ASN A 423 -33.32 -21.53 38.69
C ASN A 423 -33.69 -21.85 40.15
N THR A 424 -32.87 -21.37 41.08
CA THR A 424 -33.16 -21.46 42.52
C THR A 424 -34.10 -20.35 42.99
N GLU A 425 -34.18 -19.23 42.28
CA GLU A 425 -35.06 -18.11 42.63
C GLU A 425 -36.42 -18.26 41.94
N ASN A 426 -37.47 -18.41 42.75
CA ASN A 426 -38.84 -18.59 42.27
C ASN A 426 -39.40 -17.35 41.54
N SER A 427 -38.86 -16.15 41.83
CA SER A 427 -39.21 -14.90 41.13
C SER A 427 -38.93 -14.98 39.63
N LEU A 428 -37.76 -15.50 39.24
CA LEU A 428 -37.38 -15.68 37.83
C LEU A 428 -38.20 -16.75 37.13
N ILE A 429 -38.58 -17.80 37.85
CA ILE A 429 -39.45 -18.87 37.35
C ILE A 429 -40.85 -18.34 37.04
N LYS A 430 -41.42 -17.53 37.94
CA LYS A 430 -42.69 -16.83 37.72
C LYS A 430 -42.59 -15.84 36.57
N LEU A 431 -41.51 -15.08 36.50
CA LEU A 431 -41.28 -14.10 35.43
C LEU A 431 -41.16 -14.78 34.06
N PHE A 432 -40.35 -15.84 33.95
CA PHE A 432 -40.25 -16.66 32.74
C PHE A 432 -41.63 -17.17 32.32
N ARG A 433 -42.44 -17.68 33.25
CA ARG A 433 -43.78 -18.18 32.97
C ARG A 433 -44.73 -17.09 32.48
N SER A 434 -44.68 -15.90 33.09
CA SER A 434 -45.51 -14.74 32.70
C SER A 434 -45.17 -14.31 31.28
N ILE A 435 -43.90 -13.99 31.03
CA ILE A 435 -43.45 -13.52 29.72
C ILE A 435 -43.72 -14.59 28.65
N TYR A 436 -43.46 -15.86 28.95
CA TYR A 436 -43.75 -16.95 28.03
C TYR A 436 -45.25 -17.09 27.71
N GLY A 437 -46.12 -16.97 28.73
CA GLY A 437 -47.57 -17.09 28.56
C GLY A 437 -48.21 -15.92 27.81
N GLU A 438 -47.61 -14.73 27.86
CA GLU A 438 -48.01 -13.57 27.05
C GLU A 438 -47.71 -13.78 25.55
N MET A 439 -46.68 -14.57 25.22
CA MET A 439 -46.12 -14.65 23.88
C MET A 439 -46.45 -15.94 23.13
N PHE A 440 -46.66 -17.03 23.87
CA PHE A 440 -46.88 -18.35 23.29
C PHE A 440 -48.14 -19.01 23.86
N PRO A 441 -49.01 -19.59 23.02
CA PRO A 441 -50.27 -20.18 23.46
C PRO A 441 -50.12 -21.55 24.16
N THR A 442 -48.92 -22.12 24.17
CA THR A 442 -48.62 -23.39 24.84
C THR A 442 -48.48 -23.21 26.35
N ARG A 443 -49.08 -24.11 27.16
CA ARG A 443 -48.95 -24.05 28.62
C ARG A 443 -47.53 -24.41 29.08
N ALA A 444 -46.97 -23.60 29.98
CA ALA A 444 -45.72 -23.89 30.66
C ALA A 444 -45.95 -24.76 31.90
N SER A 445 -45.31 -25.92 31.95
CA SER A 445 -45.39 -26.85 33.09
C SER A 445 -44.28 -26.55 34.10
N CYS A 446 -44.64 -26.37 35.37
CA CYS A 446 -43.67 -26.20 36.45
C CYS A 446 -43.48 -27.52 37.18
N ILE A 447 -42.23 -27.96 37.32
CA ILE A 447 -41.87 -29.20 38.01
C ILE A 447 -40.78 -28.85 39.03
N SER A 448 -40.89 -29.36 40.25
CA SER A 448 -39.81 -29.26 41.23
C SER A 448 -38.79 -30.37 41.00
N TYR A 449 -37.51 -30.04 40.85
CA TYR A 449 -36.43 -30.99 40.65
C TYR A 449 -35.40 -30.88 41.78
N ILE A 450 -35.08 -32.01 42.42
CA ILE A 450 -34.01 -32.12 43.41
C ILE A 450 -32.85 -32.84 42.73
N ASN A 451 -31.67 -32.22 42.69
CA ASN A 451 -30.48 -32.84 42.13
C ASN A 451 -29.88 -33.83 43.15
N PRO A 452 -29.85 -35.15 42.88
CA PRO A 452 -29.37 -36.15 43.85
C PRO A 452 -27.86 -36.02 44.17
N LYS A 453 -27.07 -35.41 43.27
CA LYS A 453 -25.61 -35.35 43.36
C LYS A 453 -25.07 -34.08 44.06
N SER A 454 -25.93 -33.21 44.59
CA SER A 454 -25.51 -31.96 45.22
C SER A 454 -25.37 -32.10 46.74
N ARG A 455 -24.19 -31.80 47.30
CA ARG A 455 -23.94 -31.72 48.76
C ARG A 455 -24.86 -30.74 49.50
N ASN A 456 -25.51 -29.81 48.80
CA ASN A 456 -26.55 -28.91 49.31
C ASN A 456 -27.86 -29.19 48.56
N GLN A 457 -28.84 -29.83 49.21
CA GLN A 457 -30.15 -30.18 48.66
C GLN A 457 -31.06 -28.94 48.42
N LYS A 458 -30.59 -27.95 47.65
CA LYS A 458 -31.44 -26.81 47.25
C LYS A 458 -32.42 -27.26 46.16
N LYS A 459 -33.72 -27.28 46.48
CA LYS A 459 -34.80 -27.48 45.50
C LYS A 459 -34.63 -26.50 44.34
N ARG A 460 -34.43 -27.00 43.12
CA ARG A 460 -34.44 -26.19 41.90
C ARG A 460 -35.82 -26.28 41.28
N MET A 461 -36.38 -25.13 40.94
CA MET A 461 -37.63 -25.07 40.20
C MET A 461 -37.32 -25.13 38.71
N VAL A 462 -38.10 -25.91 37.98
CA VAL A 462 -37.93 -26.10 36.53
C VAL A 462 -39.20 -25.67 35.85
N VAL A 463 -39.07 -24.75 34.89
CA VAL A 463 -40.12 -24.51 33.90
C VAL A 463 -39.79 -25.33 32.67
N GLN A 464 -40.69 -26.23 32.31
CA GLN A 464 -40.60 -27.01 31.08
C GLN A 464 -41.70 -26.56 30.12
N VAL A 465 -41.30 -26.19 28.92
CA VAL A 465 -42.19 -25.84 27.81
C VAL A 465 -41.89 -26.71 26.60
N LYS A 466 -42.94 -27.10 25.86
CA LYS A 466 -42.83 -27.76 24.56
C LYS A 466 -43.13 -26.76 23.47
N ASN A 467 -42.10 -26.16 22.87
CA ASN A 467 -42.27 -25.11 21.89
C ASN A 467 -41.19 -25.19 20.81
N LYS A 468 -41.63 -25.61 19.63
CA LYS A 468 -40.77 -25.78 18.46
C LYS A 468 -40.26 -24.43 17.94
N LEU A 469 -41.09 -23.40 17.92
CA LEU A 469 -40.72 -22.07 17.43
C LEU A 469 -39.57 -21.47 18.25
N LEU A 470 -39.69 -21.44 19.57
CA LEU A 470 -38.64 -20.92 20.46
C LEU A 470 -37.34 -21.74 20.37
N PHE A 471 -37.45 -23.05 20.13
CA PHE A 471 -36.30 -23.93 19.90
C PHE A 471 -35.56 -23.57 18.61
N GLU A 472 -36.28 -23.38 17.50
CA GLU A 472 -35.66 -23.01 16.21
C GLU A 472 -34.98 -21.64 16.31
N ILE A 473 -35.63 -20.65 16.93
CA ILE A 473 -35.05 -19.31 17.14
C ILE A 473 -33.77 -19.40 17.98
N ALA A 474 -33.81 -20.13 19.10
CA ALA A 474 -32.67 -20.31 19.98
C ALA A 474 -31.48 -20.99 19.26
N ASN A 475 -31.75 -21.98 18.42
CA ASN A 475 -30.73 -22.66 17.64
C ASN A 475 -30.15 -21.77 16.53
N LYS A 476 -31.01 -21.06 15.81
CA LYS A 476 -30.61 -20.20 14.69
C LYS A 476 -29.81 -18.97 15.16
N LEU A 477 -30.13 -18.44 16.34
CA LEU A 477 -29.34 -17.40 17.01
C LEU A 477 -28.16 -17.95 17.80
N GLU A 478 -27.98 -19.28 17.80
CA GLU A 478 -26.87 -19.95 18.46
C GLU A 478 -26.68 -19.56 19.93
N VAL A 479 -27.79 -19.40 20.66
CA VAL A 479 -27.80 -18.83 22.03
C VAL A 479 -27.06 -19.70 23.07
N LYS A 480 -26.72 -20.94 22.71
CA LYS A 480 -25.94 -21.90 23.50
C LYS A 480 -24.60 -22.28 22.87
N ARG A 481 -24.22 -21.65 21.77
CA ARG A 481 -23.02 -21.97 20.97
C ARG A 481 -22.21 -20.71 20.71
N SER A 482 -22.26 -20.11 19.53
CA SER A 482 -21.33 -19.04 19.17
C SER A 482 -21.84 -17.62 19.46
N LEU A 483 -23.15 -17.39 19.62
CA LEU A 483 -23.75 -16.05 19.67
C LEU A 483 -23.46 -15.15 18.44
N LYS A 484 -22.77 -15.64 17.39
CA LYS A 484 -22.42 -14.84 16.19
C LYS A 484 -23.64 -14.13 15.59
N PRO A 485 -24.80 -14.80 15.38
CA PRO A 485 -25.96 -14.16 14.76
C PRO A 485 -26.58 -13.04 15.62
N ILE A 486 -26.30 -13.01 16.93
CA ILE A 486 -26.80 -11.97 17.83
C ILE A 486 -26.06 -10.64 17.60
N PHE A 487 -24.83 -10.69 17.08
CA PHE A 487 -24.02 -9.50 16.85
C PHE A 487 -24.62 -8.54 15.81
N HIS A 488 -25.32 -9.09 14.80
CA HIS A 488 -26.09 -8.37 13.77
C HIS A 488 -27.34 -7.66 14.28
N LEU A 489 -27.81 -7.99 15.49
CA LEU A 489 -29.06 -7.43 16.00
C LEU A 489 -28.90 -5.96 16.43
N ASP A 490 -30.03 -5.26 16.48
CA ASP A 490 -30.10 -3.92 17.06
C ASP A 490 -29.62 -3.89 18.51
N LYS A 491 -28.98 -2.77 18.90
CA LYS A 491 -28.47 -2.55 20.26
C LYS A 491 -29.53 -2.80 21.34
N ARG A 492 -30.79 -2.44 21.06
CA ARG A 492 -31.94 -2.69 21.95
C ARG A 492 -32.18 -4.18 22.21
N LEU A 493 -32.17 -5.01 21.17
CA LEU A 493 -32.37 -6.46 21.26
C LEU A 493 -31.18 -7.16 21.94
N ILE A 494 -29.95 -6.71 21.65
CA ILE A 494 -28.73 -7.17 22.34
C ILE A 494 -28.82 -6.85 23.84
N ALA A 495 -29.24 -5.63 24.20
CA ALA A 495 -29.41 -5.23 25.59
C ALA A 495 -30.47 -6.08 26.31
N ALA A 496 -31.59 -6.38 25.64
CA ALA A 496 -32.62 -7.26 26.18
C ALA A 496 -32.11 -8.70 26.40
N PHE A 497 -31.34 -9.25 25.47
CA PHE A 497 -30.67 -10.54 25.63
C PHE A 497 -29.69 -10.55 26.81
N LEU A 498 -28.80 -9.56 26.89
CA LEU A 498 -27.83 -9.43 27.97
C LEU A 498 -28.53 -9.23 29.33
N LYS A 499 -29.67 -8.53 29.38
CA LYS A 499 -30.50 -8.38 30.60
C LYS A 499 -31.02 -9.72 31.08
N GLY A 500 -31.55 -10.54 30.17
CA GLY A 500 -31.99 -11.91 30.48
C GLY A 500 -30.84 -12.79 30.97
N PHE A 501 -29.71 -12.72 30.27
CA PHE A 501 -28.50 -13.46 30.64
C PHE A 501 -27.98 -13.07 32.03
N PHE A 502 -27.95 -11.77 32.31
CA PHE A 502 -27.56 -11.20 33.59
C PHE A 502 -28.50 -11.60 34.73
N ASP A 503 -29.80 -11.63 34.49
CA ASP A 503 -30.78 -12.03 35.49
C ASP A 503 -30.63 -13.51 35.86
N GLY A 504 -30.34 -14.38 34.91
CA GLY A 504 -30.13 -15.80 35.18
C GLY A 504 -28.78 -16.14 35.82
N ALA A 505 -27.65 -15.71 35.23
CA ALA A 505 -26.30 -16.11 35.66
C ALA A 505 -25.39 -14.97 36.13
N GLY A 506 -25.81 -13.72 36.01
CA GLY A 506 -25.03 -12.55 36.41
C GLY A 506 -24.98 -12.34 37.92
N TYR A 507 -23.91 -11.71 38.38
CA TYR A 507 -23.67 -11.30 39.76
C TYR A 507 -23.37 -9.80 39.79
N VAL A 508 -23.93 -9.09 40.78
CA VAL A 508 -23.65 -7.66 41.00
C VAL A 508 -23.35 -7.40 42.46
N LYS A 509 -22.31 -6.60 42.72
CA LYS A 509 -21.91 -6.18 44.05
C LYS A 509 -21.64 -4.68 44.07
N LEU A 510 -22.21 -3.99 45.05
CA LEU A 510 -21.88 -2.62 45.42
C LEU A 510 -21.10 -2.66 46.73
N SER A 511 -19.95 -1.99 46.78
CA SER A 511 -19.12 -1.82 47.98
C SER A 511 -19.01 -0.32 48.28
N LYS A 512 -19.37 0.08 49.50
CA LYS A 512 -19.33 1.48 49.94
C LYS A 512 -18.17 1.72 50.90
N HIS A 513 -17.44 2.80 50.68
CA HIS A 513 -16.50 3.44 51.59
C HIS A 513 -17.08 4.81 52.00
N PRO A 514 -16.69 5.41 53.14
CA PRO A 514 -17.12 6.76 53.53
C PRO A 514 -17.04 7.82 52.42
N ASP A 515 -15.97 7.80 51.61
CA ASP A 515 -15.71 8.83 50.60
C ASP A 515 -16.01 8.40 49.14
N TRP A 516 -16.22 7.10 48.90
CA TRP A 516 -16.42 6.58 47.55
C TRP A 516 -17.16 5.25 47.48
N ALA A 517 -17.75 4.95 46.32
CA ALA A 517 -18.49 3.71 46.08
C ALA A 517 -17.95 3.00 44.84
N THR A 518 -17.71 1.69 44.94
CA THR A 518 -17.37 0.83 43.80
C THR A 518 -18.45 -0.19 43.52
N ALA A 519 -18.58 -0.54 42.26
CA ALA A 519 -19.49 -1.57 41.81
C ALA A 519 -18.78 -2.53 40.85
N LYS A 520 -19.20 -3.79 40.86
CA LYS A 520 -18.72 -4.82 39.93
C LYS A 520 -19.87 -5.68 39.47
N ILE A 521 -19.86 -6.00 38.18
CA ILE A 521 -20.80 -6.91 37.53
C ILE A 521 -19.99 -8.05 36.94
N LYS A 522 -20.36 -9.29 37.23
CA LYS A 522 -19.65 -10.49 36.77
C LYS A 522 -20.59 -11.50 36.17
N PHE A 523 -20.18 -12.12 35.06
CA PHE A 523 -20.80 -13.31 34.52
C PHE A 523 -19.87 -14.50 34.76
N SER A 524 -20.41 -15.59 35.32
CA SER A 524 -19.66 -16.83 35.53
C SER A 524 -20.18 -17.91 34.61
N LEU A 525 -19.31 -18.35 33.70
CA LEU A 525 -19.62 -19.28 32.61
C LEU A 525 -18.94 -20.63 32.86
N GLY A 526 -19.24 -21.60 32.00
CA GLY A 526 -18.48 -22.86 31.91
C GLY A 526 -17.04 -22.64 31.43
N ASP A 527 -16.36 -23.72 31.05
CA ASP A 527 -14.98 -23.68 30.54
C ASP A 527 -14.93 -23.42 29.02
N GLU A 528 -15.70 -22.43 28.56
CA GLU A 528 -15.82 -22.04 27.15
C GLU A 528 -15.37 -20.59 26.99
N TYR A 529 -14.08 -20.39 26.66
CA TYR A 529 -13.48 -19.05 26.62
C TYR A 529 -14.09 -18.18 25.53
N ASP A 530 -14.27 -18.73 24.33
CA ASP A 530 -14.83 -18.01 23.19
C ASP A 530 -16.24 -17.52 23.48
N TYR A 531 -17.07 -18.32 24.15
CA TYR A 531 -18.42 -17.89 24.55
C TYR A 531 -18.37 -16.65 25.45
N GLY A 532 -17.44 -16.64 26.42
CA GLY A 532 -17.19 -15.48 27.27
C GLY A 532 -16.66 -14.27 26.50
N TYR A 533 -15.81 -14.50 25.51
CA TYR A 533 -15.28 -13.44 24.65
C TYR A 533 -16.36 -12.86 23.72
N ARG A 534 -17.25 -13.68 23.17
CA ARG A 534 -18.42 -13.22 22.39
C ARG A 534 -19.38 -12.39 23.25
N LEU A 535 -19.59 -12.76 24.51
CA LEU A 535 -20.31 -11.90 25.46
C LEU A 535 -19.61 -10.54 25.66
N HIS A 536 -18.28 -10.52 25.74
CA HIS A 536 -17.51 -9.29 25.78
C HIS A 536 -17.73 -8.43 24.52
N LEU A 537 -17.74 -9.02 23.31
CA LEU A 537 -18.01 -8.30 22.06
C LEU A 537 -19.44 -7.74 21.99
N LEU A 538 -20.44 -8.47 22.50
CA LEU A 538 -21.82 -7.96 22.60
C LEU A 538 -21.93 -6.79 23.59
N LEU A 539 -21.22 -6.83 24.71
CA LEU A 539 -21.11 -5.68 25.63
C LEU A 539 -20.42 -4.49 24.94
N LYS A 540 -19.37 -4.76 24.16
CA LYS A 540 -18.62 -3.76 23.39
C LYS A 540 -19.48 -3.07 22.32
N ARG A 541 -20.43 -3.76 21.67
CA ARG A 541 -21.47 -3.15 20.79
C ARG A 541 -22.29 -2.07 21.51
N LEU A 542 -22.55 -2.26 22.81
CA LEU A 542 -23.25 -1.30 23.68
C LEU A 542 -22.33 -0.23 24.28
N GLY A 543 -21.05 -0.21 23.91
CA GLY A 543 -20.05 0.69 24.49
C GLY A 543 -19.67 0.36 25.94
N ILE A 544 -19.85 -0.90 26.35
CA ILE A 544 -19.52 -1.41 27.69
C ILE A 544 -18.28 -2.28 27.57
N LEU A 545 -17.17 -1.84 28.14
CA LEU A 545 -15.92 -2.59 28.20
C LEU A 545 -15.92 -3.58 29.39
N SER A 546 -15.35 -4.76 29.17
CA SER A 546 -15.24 -5.81 30.18
C SER A 546 -13.93 -6.58 30.04
N LYS A 547 -13.56 -7.37 31.06
CA LYS A 547 -12.38 -8.23 31.06
C LYS A 547 -12.79 -9.69 31.09
N VAL A 548 -12.18 -10.52 30.24
CA VAL A 548 -12.45 -11.96 30.15
C VAL A 548 -11.24 -12.76 30.65
N TYR A 549 -11.43 -13.56 31.69
CA TYR A 549 -10.34 -14.39 32.24
C TYR A 549 -10.85 -15.71 32.80
N LYS A 550 -9.98 -16.73 32.84
CA LYS A 550 -10.26 -18.01 33.50
C LYS A 550 -10.04 -17.90 35.02
N TYR A 551 -10.92 -18.49 35.80
CA TYR A 551 -10.82 -18.67 37.25
C TYR A 551 -11.21 -20.11 37.61
N GLY A 552 -10.20 -20.98 37.79
CA GLY A 552 -10.41 -22.43 37.85
C GLY A 552 -10.98 -22.97 36.53
N LYS A 553 -12.04 -23.79 36.60
CA LYS A 553 -12.75 -24.35 35.43
C LYS A 553 -13.87 -23.44 34.88
N ARG A 554 -13.79 -22.13 35.14
CA ARG A 554 -14.84 -21.16 34.78
C ARG A 554 -14.25 -19.97 34.07
N VAL A 555 -14.98 -19.47 33.09
CA VAL A 555 -14.66 -18.20 32.42
C VAL A 555 -15.48 -17.08 33.08
N ILE A 556 -14.81 -15.99 33.44
CA ILE A 556 -15.40 -14.82 34.07
C ILE A 556 -15.35 -13.65 33.10
N VAL A 557 -16.51 -13.03 32.85
CA VAL A 557 -16.61 -11.73 32.19
C VAL A 557 -16.88 -10.68 33.26
N ASP A 558 -15.95 -9.75 33.44
CA ASP A 558 -15.91 -8.82 34.57
C ASP A 558 -16.02 -7.37 34.09
N ILE A 559 -17.09 -6.69 34.50
CA ILE A 559 -17.29 -5.25 34.31
C ILE A 559 -17.05 -4.60 35.67
N SER A 560 -15.91 -3.93 35.78
CA SER A 560 -15.42 -3.35 37.05
C SER A 560 -15.13 -1.86 36.96
N GLU A 561 -15.00 -1.29 35.76
CA GLU A 561 -14.72 0.13 35.59
C GLU A 561 -16.02 0.93 35.80
N ARG A 562 -15.92 2.05 36.53
CA ARG A 562 -17.08 2.85 36.95
C ARG A 562 -18.00 3.22 35.79
N ARG A 563 -17.43 3.77 34.72
CA ARG A 563 -18.14 4.17 33.49
C ARG A 563 -18.93 2.99 32.91
N ASP A 564 -18.26 1.87 32.70
CA ASP A 564 -18.85 0.69 32.06
C ASP A 564 -19.95 0.05 32.92
N VAL A 565 -19.80 0.08 34.25
CA VAL A 565 -20.85 -0.38 35.17
C VAL A 565 -22.08 0.54 35.13
N LEU A 566 -21.88 1.86 35.09
CA LEU A 566 -22.97 2.83 34.96
C LEU A 566 -23.68 2.67 33.60
N GLN A 567 -22.91 2.51 32.53
CA GLN A 567 -23.43 2.25 31.18
C GLN A 567 -24.22 0.94 31.15
N PHE A 568 -23.74 -0.13 31.79
CA PHE A 568 -24.48 -1.38 31.93
C PHE A 568 -25.80 -1.19 32.69
N ALA A 569 -25.78 -0.46 33.81
CA ALA A 569 -26.99 -0.21 34.59
C ALA A 569 -28.04 0.58 33.81
N LYS A 570 -27.60 1.50 32.93
CA LYS A 570 -28.45 2.32 32.08
C LYS A 570 -28.99 1.56 30.86
N GLU A 571 -28.11 0.95 30.08
CA GLU A 571 -28.46 0.32 28.80
C GLU A 571 -29.04 -1.09 28.97
N VAL A 572 -28.48 -1.90 29.89
CA VAL A 572 -28.86 -3.30 30.07
C VAL A 572 -29.84 -3.46 31.22
N GLY A 573 -29.52 -2.96 32.42
CA GLY A 573 -30.42 -3.05 33.58
C GLY A 573 -30.73 -4.49 34.04
N SER A 574 -31.87 -4.68 34.71
CA SER A 574 -32.30 -5.99 35.26
C SER A 574 -33.81 -6.01 35.50
N CYS A 575 -34.46 -7.15 35.24
CA CYS A 575 -35.84 -7.41 35.65
C CYS A 575 -35.90 -8.20 36.97
N HIS A 576 -34.78 -8.72 37.46
CA HIS A 576 -34.70 -9.38 38.75
C HIS A 576 -34.81 -8.36 39.91
N PRO A 577 -35.80 -8.47 40.84
CA PRO A 577 -36.06 -7.44 41.86
C PRO A 577 -34.84 -7.03 42.69
N ARG A 578 -34.04 -8.01 43.19
CA ARG A 578 -32.84 -7.73 43.99
C ARG A 578 -31.73 -7.05 43.19
N LYS A 579 -31.42 -7.56 41.99
CA LYS A 579 -30.34 -7.04 41.13
C LYS A 579 -30.71 -5.65 40.61
N ALA A 580 -31.97 -5.44 40.21
CA ALA A 580 -32.49 -4.14 39.82
C ALA A 580 -32.37 -3.09 40.94
N LEU A 581 -32.69 -3.46 42.19
CA LEU A 581 -32.50 -2.57 43.34
C LEU A 581 -31.01 -2.20 43.55
N ILE A 582 -30.11 -3.17 43.41
CA ILE A 582 -28.67 -2.92 43.53
C ILE A 582 -28.18 -2.01 42.40
N LEU A 583 -28.59 -2.24 41.15
CA LEU A 583 -28.22 -1.38 40.02
C LEU A 583 -28.70 0.07 40.20
N ARG A 584 -29.93 0.28 40.70
CA ARG A 584 -30.43 1.63 41.05
C ARG A 584 -29.56 2.30 42.12
N LYS A 585 -29.14 1.55 43.14
CA LYS A 585 -28.21 2.05 44.16
C LYS A 585 -26.85 2.40 43.54
N ILE A 586 -26.33 1.58 42.64
CA ILE A 586 -25.07 1.87 41.92
C ILE A 586 -25.18 3.17 41.13
N VAL A 587 -26.25 3.38 40.37
CA VAL A 587 -26.46 4.64 39.63
C VAL A 587 -26.50 5.83 40.59
N LYS A 588 -27.17 5.71 41.74
CA LYS A 588 -27.21 6.78 42.75
C LYS A 588 -25.86 7.03 43.40
N ASP A 589 -25.17 5.99 43.86
CA ASP A 589 -24.00 6.09 44.74
C ASP A 589 -22.69 6.26 43.96
N CYS A 590 -22.57 5.65 42.78
CA CYS A 590 -21.35 5.72 41.96
C CYS A 590 -21.32 6.92 41.00
N SER A 591 -22.45 7.57 40.69
CA SER A 591 -22.45 8.75 39.80
C SER A 591 -21.79 9.97 40.45
N TYR A 592 -21.82 10.09 41.77
CA TYR A 592 -21.28 11.25 42.51
C TYR A 592 -19.96 10.96 43.24
N SER A 593 -19.38 9.77 43.05
CA SER A 593 -18.16 9.36 43.75
C SER A 593 -16.89 9.93 43.12
N LYS A 594 -15.99 10.50 43.93
CA LYS A 594 -14.62 10.91 43.52
C LYS A 594 -13.68 9.68 43.48
N GLN A 595 -13.85 8.80 42.50
CA GLN A 595 -12.94 7.66 42.33
C GLN A 595 -11.70 8.03 41.51
N ARG A 596 -10.59 7.30 41.72
CA ARG A 596 -9.45 7.29 40.78
C ARG A 596 -9.94 6.80 39.40
N GLY A 597 -9.53 7.50 38.34
CA GLY A 597 -9.89 7.15 36.97
C GLY A 597 -9.50 5.71 36.59
N GLY A 598 -10.33 5.09 35.77
CA GLY A 598 -10.25 3.68 35.40
C GLY A 598 -9.08 3.34 34.47
N LEU A 599 -8.73 2.06 34.39
CA LEU A 599 -7.64 1.58 33.50
C LEU A 599 -7.95 1.87 32.02
N PHE A 600 -9.20 1.66 31.60
CA PHE A 600 -9.63 1.92 30.22
C PHE A 600 -9.86 3.40 29.92
N GLU A 601 -9.73 4.29 30.90
CA GLU A 601 -9.88 5.75 30.73
C GLU A 601 -8.52 6.46 30.60
N GLN A 602 -7.41 5.73 30.64
CA GLN A 602 -6.08 6.27 30.38
C GLN A 602 -5.92 6.65 28.90
N LEU A 603 -5.34 7.83 28.65
CA LEU A 603 -5.08 8.35 27.32
C LEU A 603 -3.60 8.13 26.89
N PRO A 604 -3.31 8.30 25.59
CA PRO A 604 -1.95 8.28 25.03
C PRO A 604 -0.91 9.10 25.82
N LEU A 605 0.35 8.66 25.82
CA LEU A 605 1.44 9.39 26.50
C LEU A 605 1.73 10.74 25.82
N GLU A 606 1.42 10.87 24.53
CA GLU A 606 1.54 12.12 23.77
C GLU A 606 0.78 13.28 24.44
N CYS A 607 -0.33 13.01 25.15
CA CYS A 607 -1.08 14.06 25.85
C CYS A 607 -0.20 14.83 26.86
N GLY A 608 0.73 14.15 27.52
CA GLY A 608 1.64 14.79 28.48
C GLY A 608 2.60 15.77 27.80
N LYS A 609 3.13 15.39 26.64
CA LYS A 609 4.01 16.22 25.81
C LYS A 609 3.28 17.44 25.28
N LEU A 610 2.10 17.24 24.66
CA LEU A 610 1.27 18.33 24.12
C LEU A 610 0.88 19.34 25.20
N LEU A 611 0.49 18.87 26.39
CA LEU A 611 0.20 19.76 27.53
C LEU A 611 1.45 20.50 28.02
N SER A 612 2.64 19.89 27.93
CA SER A 612 3.91 20.54 28.29
C SER A 612 4.26 21.65 27.29
N GLU A 613 4.08 21.39 26.00
CA GLU A 613 4.33 22.34 24.92
C GLU A 613 3.35 23.53 25.00
N LEU A 614 2.05 23.28 25.15
CA LEU A 614 1.05 24.33 25.37
C LEU A 614 1.36 25.17 26.62
N ARG A 615 1.74 24.52 27.72
CA ARG A 615 2.11 25.21 28.96
C ARG A 615 3.29 26.15 28.75
N GLN A 616 4.32 25.70 28.03
CA GLN A 616 5.51 26.52 27.76
C GLN A 616 5.18 27.68 26.83
N ARG A 617 4.41 27.43 25.77
CA ARG A 617 4.03 28.41 24.74
C ARG A 617 3.16 29.54 25.30
N TYR A 618 2.18 29.21 26.14
CA TYR A 618 1.23 30.17 26.72
C TYR A 618 1.56 30.55 28.17
N HIS A 619 2.74 30.17 28.66
CA HIS A 619 3.21 30.45 30.03
C HIS A 619 2.22 30.06 31.14
N ILE A 620 1.51 28.93 30.98
CA ILE A 620 0.43 28.52 31.89
C ILE A 620 1.01 28.11 33.25
N PRO A 621 0.63 28.77 34.37
CA PRO A 621 1.10 28.40 35.70
C PRO A 621 0.60 27.01 36.14
N LEU A 622 1.41 26.24 36.88
CA LEU A 622 1.01 24.92 37.38
C LEU A 622 -0.26 24.95 38.25
N ARG A 623 -0.50 26.06 38.96
CA ARG A 623 -1.69 26.27 39.80
C ARG A 623 -3.01 26.30 39.02
N VAL A 624 -2.97 26.50 37.70
CA VAL A 624 -4.17 26.51 36.84
C VAL A 624 -4.66 25.08 36.61
N PHE A 625 -3.77 24.09 36.61
CA PHE A 625 -4.14 22.70 36.41
C PHE A 625 -4.92 22.20 37.64
N PRO A 626 -6.16 21.69 37.48
CA PRO A 626 -7.03 21.27 38.59
C PRO A 626 -6.66 19.88 39.14
N LEU A 627 -5.37 19.58 39.23
CA LEU A 627 -4.78 18.32 39.68
C LEU A 627 -3.64 18.61 40.67
N SER A 628 -3.25 17.64 41.49
CA SER A 628 -2.11 17.84 42.40
C SER A 628 -0.83 18.15 41.61
N HIS A 629 -0.02 19.09 42.08
CA HIS A 629 1.24 19.49 41.40
C HIS A 629 2.13 18.29 41.06
N SER A 630 2.23 17.32 41.96
CA SER A 630 2.97 16.06 41.75
C SER A 630 2.45 15.26 40.56
N ASN A 631 1.12 15.18 40.37
CA ASN A 631 0.53 14.46 39.24
C ASN A 631 0.69 15.25 37.93
N VAL A 632 0.51 16.57 37.96
CA VAL A 632 0.73 17.42 36.78
C VAL A 632 2.16 17.27 36.28
N ILE A 633 3.16 17.40 37.16
CA ILE A 633 4.57 17.25 36.77
C ILE A 633 4.85 15.88 36.15
N ARG A 634 4.30 14.80 36.73
CA ARG A 634 4.47 13.45 36.19
C ARG A 634 3.81 13.27 34.82
N ILE A 635 2.64 13.88 34.59
CA ILE A 635 1.96 13.88 33.28
C ILE A 635 2.80 14.65 32.26
N LEU A 636 3.23 15.87 32.59
CA LEU A 636 4.03 16.71 31.68
C LEU A 636 5.38 16.06 31.31
N ARG A 637 5.95 15.27 32.22
CA ARG A 637 7.17 14.46 31.99
C ARG A 637 6.89 13.08 31.39
N GLN A 638 5.64 12.78 31.01
CA GLN A 638 5.20 11.50 30.45
C GLN A 638 5.50 10.28 31.34
N GLN A 639 5.62 10.48 32.65
CA GLN A 639 5.85 9.43 33.66
C GLN A 639 4.54 8.76 34.13
N CYS A 640 3.40 9.35 33.81
CA CYS A 640 2.09 8.73 33.98
C CYS A 640 1.10 9.23 32.91
N ARG A 641 0.09 8.41 32.64
CA ARG A 641 -0.98 8.73 31.68
C ARG A 641 -2.04 9.60 32.35
N ILE A 642 -2.47 10.65 31.65
CA ILE A 642 -3.67 11.39 32.03
C ILE A 642 -4.91 10.56 31.69
N THR A 643 -5.94 10.64 32.51
CA THR A 643 -7.24 10.02 32.22
C THR A 643 -8.11 10.98 31.44
N ARG A 644 -9.10 10.46 30.69
CA ARG A 644 -10.04 11.27 29.92
C ARG A 644 -10.75 12.32 30.78
N GLU A 645 -11.27 11.92 31.95
CA GLU A 645 -11.88 12.84 32.93
C GLU A 645 -10.93 13.97 33.36
N ASN A 646 -9.67 13.63 33.67
CA ASN A 646 -8.69 14.62 34.09
C ASN A 646 -8.29 15.55 32.94
N LEU A 647 -8.23 15.03 31.70
CA LEU A 647 -7.94 15.87 30.53
C LEU A 647 -9.07 16.87 30.29
N ILE A 648 -10.34 16.48 30.44
CA ILE A 648 -11.49 17.42 30.36
C ILE A 648 -11.29 18.56 31.35
N LEU A 649 -11.04 18.23 32.62
CA LEU A 649 -10.82 19.25 33.66
C LEU A 649 -9.64 20.18 33.32
N VAL A 650 -8.54 19.62 32.80
CA VAL A 650 -7.37 20.41 32.40
C VAL A 650 -7.71 21.32 31.22
N LEU A 651 -8.32 20.81 30.15
CA LEU A 651 -8.68 21.59 28.96
C LEU A 651 -9.70 22.68 29.31
N ASP A 652 -10.68 22.39 30.17
CA ASP A 652 -11.65 23.38 30.65
C ASP A 652 -10.99 24.50 31.47
N ALA A 653 -9.96 24.19 32.24
CA ALA A 653 -9.25 25.16 33.06
C ALA A 653 -8.32 26.07 32.24
N ILE A 654 -7.80 25.60 31.10
CA ILE A 654 -6.86 26.35 30.26
C ILE A 654 -7.49 26.98 29.02
N LYS A 655 -8.74 26.65 28.67
CA LYS A 655 -9.38 27.04 27.39
C LYS A 655 -9.38 28.54 27.11
N GLU A 656 -9.51 29.39 28.13
CA GLU A 656 -9.52 30.86 27.99
C GLU A 656 -8.10 31.45 27.87
N MET A 657 -7.06 30.63 28.08
CA MET A 657 -5.65 31.05 28.09
C MET A 657 -4.88 30.64 26.82
N ILE A 658 -5.51 29.86 25.93
CA ILE A 658 -4.90 29.27 24.74
C ILE A 658 -5.71 29.62 23.50
N ASP A 659 -5.08 29.60 22.32
CA ASP A 659 -5.82 29.73 21.07
C ASP A 659 -6.60 28.44 20.76
N SER A 660 -7.90 28.58 20.50
CA SER A 660 -8.77 27.49 20.06
C SER A 660 -8.32 26.79 18.76
N HIS A 661 -7.52 27.46 17.92
CA HIS A 661 -6.98 26.90 16.68
C HIS A 661 -5.55 26.35 16.83
N ASP A 662 -4.98 26.37 18.04
CA ASP A 662 -3.64 25.84 18.27
C ASP A 662 -3.60 24.33 17.89
N PRO A 663 -2.62 23.90 17.08
CA PRO A 663 -2.56 22.53 16.57
C PRO A 663 -2.46 21.48 17.69
N ASP A 664 -1.78 21.79 18.80
CA ASP A 664 -1.61 20.85 19.93
C ASP A 664 -2.90 20.77 20.76
N TYR A 665 -3.63 21.88 20.88
CA TYR A 665 -4.94 21.90 21.50
C TYR A 665 -5.98 21.11 20.69
N LEU A 666 -6.03 21.33 19.37
CA LEU A 666 -6.87 20.56 18.46
C LEU A 666 -6.52 19.06 18.49
N ARG A 667 -5.23 18.73 18.57
CA ARG A 667 -4.76 17.35 18.75
C ARG A 667 -5.25 16.73 20.06
N LEU A 668 -5.16 17.45 21.18
CA LEU A 668 -5.70 17.00 22.48
C LEU A 668 -7.21 16.80 22.44
N GLN A 669 -7.95 17.71 21.79
CA GLN A 669 -9.40 17.56 21.61
C GLN A 669 -9.75 16.32 20.78
N LYS A 670 -8.98 16.01 19.72
CA LYS A 670 -9.17 14.76 18.94
C LYS A 670 -8.93 13.52 19.80
N ILE A 671 -7.85 13.47 20.57
CA ILE A 671 -7.53 12.35 21.47
C ILE A 671 -8.62 12.17 22.54
N LEU A 672 -9.15 13.28 23.07
CA LEU A 672 -10.22 13.26 24.07
C LEU A 672 -11.47 12.56 23.55
N HIS A 673 -11.87 12.86 22.30
CA HIS A 673 -13.03 12.27 21.63
C HIS A 673 -12.73 10.95 20.91
N SER A 674 -11.53 10.41 21.09
CA SER A 674 -11.08 9.18 20.44
C SER A 674 -12.08 8.03 20.61
N SER A 675 -12.33 7.35 19.49
CA SER A 675 -13.10 6.11 19.42
C SER A 675 -12.35 4.91 20.01
N PHE A 676 -11.09 5.10 20.41
CA PHE A 676 -10.21 4.07 20.92
C PHE A 676 -9.93 4.21 22.42
N PHE A 677 -9.56 3.09 23.04
CA PHE A 677 -8.94 3.01 24.35
C PHE A 677 -7.63 2.23 24.23
N LEU A 678 -6.81 2.31 25.26
CA LEU A 678 -5.55 1.59 25.31
C LEU A 678 -5.73 0.26 26.07
N ASP A 679 -5.55 -0.86 25.36
CA ASP A 679 -5.59 -2.19 25.95
C ASP A 679 -4.18 -2.70 26.22
N ARG A 680 -3.92 -3.15 27.44
CA ARG A 680 -2.58 -3.51 27.89
C ARG A 680 -2.25 -4.96 27.55
N VAL A 681 -1.12 -5.20 26.90
CA VAL A 681 -0.57 -6.54 26.65
C VAL A 681 -0.26 -7.22 27.99
N LYS A 682 -0.82 -8.41 28.20
CA LYS A 682 -0.66 -9.21 29.42
C LYS A 682 0.33 -10.35 29.20
N VAL A 683 0.22 -11.05 28.08
CA VAL A 683 1.04 -12.23 27.76
C VAL A 683 1.40 -12.20 26.28
N VAL A 684 2.65 -12.57 25.97
CA VAL A 684 3.15 -12.78 24.61
C VAL A 684 3.87 -14.12 24.61
N ASN A 685 3.37 -15.09 23.85
CA ASN A 685 3.91 -16.45 23.82
C ASN A 685 4.11 -16.93 22.38
N VAL A 686 5.18 -17.70 22.14
CA VAL A 686 5.36 -18.40 20.86
C VAL A 686 4.57 -19.71 20.88
N VAL A 687 3.77 -19.97 19.84
CA VAL A 687 2.96 -21.18 19.67
C VAL A 687 3.29 -21.87 18.35
N SER A 688 3.27 -23.20 18.30
CA SER A 688 3.46 -23.95 17.06
C SER A 688 2.21 -23.88 16.18
N SER A 689 2.41 -23.88 14.86
CA SER A 689 1.35 -23.88 13.85
C SER A 689 1.23 -25.25 13.18
N THR A 690 -0.01 -25.66 12.90
CA THR A 690 -0.34 -26.74 11.96
C THR A 690 -1.14 -26.23 10.77
N ASP A 691 -1.35 -24.92 10.71
CA ASP A 691 -2.10 -24.27 9.64
C ASP A 691 -1.34 -24.42 8.32
N ARG A 692 -2.08 -24.63 7.22
CA ARG A 692 -1.47 -24.70 5.88
C ARG A 692 -1.20 -23.30 5.32
N TYR A 693 -2.03 -22.33 5.70
CA TYR A 693 -2.01 -20.98 5.16
C TYR A 693 -2.26 -19.93 6.24
N VAL A 694 -1.73 -18.73 6.01
CA VAL A 694 -2.04 -17.48 6.70
C VAL A 694 -2.69 -16.49 5.72
N TYR A 695 -3.45 -15.55 6.25
CA TYR A 695 -4.34 -14.67 5.50
C TYR A 695 -4.24 -13.22 5.95
N ASP A 696 -4.45 -12.28 5.04
CA ASP A 696 -4.54 -10.85 5.33
C ASP A 696 -5.59 -10.20 4.44
N VAL A 697 -6.06 -9.03 4.83
CA VAL A 697 -7.00 -8.22 4.06
C VAL A 697 -6.39 -6.85 3.81
N THR A 698 -6.49 -6.37 2.59
CA THR A 698 -6.16 -4.99 2.25
C THR A 698 -7.44 -4.18 2.29
N VAL A 699 -7.43 -3.10 3.07
CA VAL A 699 -8.51 -2.12 3.11
C VAL A 699 -8.09 -0.81 2.48
N GLN A 700 -9.05 -0.11 1.90
CA GLN A 700 -8.84 1.17 1.22
C GLN A 700 -8.36 2.26 2.19
N ASP A 701 -7.47 3.14 1.72
CA ASP A 701 -7.00 4.40 2.33
C ASP A 701 -6.22 4.33 3.66
N THR A 702 -6.45 3.33 4.51
CA THR A 702 -5.88 3.31 5.88
C THR A 702 -4.74 2.32 6.05
N HIS A 703 -4.61 1.32 5.16
CA HIS A 703 -3.62 0.25 5.24
C HIS A 703 -3.50 -0.43 6.63
N ASN A 704 -4.62 -0.51 7.36
CA ASN A 704 -4.72 -1.20 8.64
C ASN A 704 -6.17 -1.65 8.88
N PHE A 705 -6.37 -2.69 9.69
CA PHE A 705 -7.69 -3.15 10.08
C PHE A 705 -7.72 -3.67 11.53
N ILE A 706 -8.91 -4.05 12.01
CA ILE A 706 -9.12 -4.48 13.40
C ILE A 706 -9.70 -5.91 13.44
N PRO A 707 -8.85 -6.95 13.52
CA PRO A 707 -9.30 -8.34 13.61
C PRO A 707 -10.10 -8.59 14.89
N ASN A 708 -11.20 -9.33 14.76
CA ASN A 708 -12.10 -9.73 15.84
C ASN A 708 -12.50 -8.58 16.81
N GLY A 709 -12.54 -7.33 16.30
CA GLY A 709 -12.81 -6.14 17.11
C GLY A 709 -11.77 -5.86 18.21
N ALA A 710 -10.55 -6.41 18.11
CA ALA A 710 -9.51 -6.39 19.12
C ALA A 710 -8.76 -5.06 19.21
N PHE A 711 -7.72 -4.92 18.40
CA PHE A 711 -6.76 -3.83 18.34
C PHE A 711 -6.24 -3.68 16.91
N VAL A 712 -5.61 -2.54 16.62
CA VAL A 712 -5.20 -2.14 15.28
C VAL A 712 -3.94 -2.89 14.82
N VAL A 713 -4.01 -3.46 13.60
CA VAL A 713 -2.90 -4.17 12.94
C VAL A 713 -2.68 -3.68 11.52
N SER A 714 -1.45 -3.75 11.02
CA SER A 714 -1.04 -3.23 9.71
C SER A 714 -1.40 -4.17 8.56
N ASN A 715 -1.64 -3.61 7.37
CA ASN A 715 -1.66 -4.33 6.09
C ASN A 715 -0.25 -4.32 5.45
N CYS A 716 -0.05 -5.18 4.45
CA CYS A 716 1.16 -5.17 3.61
C CYS A 716 1.20 -3.96 2.64
N ILE A 717 2.39 -3.40 2.36
CA ILE A 717 2.57 -2.17 1.54
C ILE A 717 2.60 -2.45 0.03
N GLU A 718 3.10 -3.61 -0.39
CA GLU A 718 3.36 -3.91 -1.81
C GLU A 718 2.11 -4.34 -2.59
N GLY A 719 1.40 -5.35 -2.06
CA GLY A 719 0.20 -5.89 -2.69
C GLY A 719 -0.88 -4.86 -3.08
N PRO A 720 -1.15 -3.82 -2.25
CA PRO A 720 -2.13 -2.78 -2.59
C PRO A 720 -1.78 -2.03 -3.88
N LYS A 721 -0.54 -1.52 -4.04
CA LYS A 721 -0.19 -0.72 -5.22
C LYS A 721 -0.25 -1.52 -6.53
N LEU A 722 0.22 -2.77 -6.51
CA LEU A 722 0.11 -3.65 -7.69
C LEU A 722 -1.35 -3.93 -8.02
N SER A 723 -2.17 -4.23 -7.00
CA SER A 723 -3.60 -4.47 -7.18
C SER A 723 -4.34 -3.23 -7.69
N ASP A 724 -4.02 -2.04 -7.17
CA ASP A 724 -4.62 -0.78 -7.59
C ASP A 724 -4.30 -0.50 -9.06
N ALA A 725 -3.04 -0.66 -9.46
CA ALA A 725 -2.64 -0.49 -10.85
C ALA A 725 -3.32 -1.51 -11.77
N GLY A 726 -3.49 -2.75 -11.33
CA GLY A 726 -4.17 -3.80 -12.09
C GLY A 726 -5.69 -3.62 -12.22
N ARG A 727 -6.33 -2.77 -11.40
CA ARG A 727 -7.78 -2.55 -11.40
C ARG A 727 -8.20 -1.15 -11.84
N ASN A 728 -7.27 -0.20 -11.89
CA ASN A 728 -7.56 1.16 -12.28
C ASN A 728 -8.07 1.21 -13.74
N ARG A 729 -9.25 1.79 -13.94
CA ARG A 729 -9.89 1.85 -15.27
C ARG A 729 -9.15 2.71 -16.28
N ASN A 730 -8.34 3.66 -15.80
CA ASN A 730 -7.52 4.53 -16.64
C ASN A 730 -6.16 3.91 -16.94
N ILE A 731 -5.79 2.77 -16.33
CA ILE A 731 -4.55 2.05 -16.61
C ILE A 731 -4.88 0.83 -17.47
N ARG A 732 -4.38 0.82 -18.70
CA ARG A 732 -4.39 -0.35 -19.57
C ARG A 732 -3.07 -1.09 -19.42
N LEU A 733 -3.06 -2.12 -18.57
CA LEU A 733 -1.92 -3.01 -18.38
C LEU A 733 -1.75 -3.97 -19.56
N ILE A 734 -0.55 -3.99 -20.15
CA ILE A 734 -0.14 -4.85 -21.25
C ILE A 734 1.07 -5.67 -20.78
N PRO A 735 0.85 -6.83 -20.13
CA PRO A 735 1.93 -7.69 -19.67
C PRO A 735 2.47 -8.55 -20.83
N ASN A 736 3.62 -9.19 -20.59
CA ASN A 736 4.32 -10.03 -21.55
C ASN A 736 4.62 -9.32 -22.89
N ALA A 737 4.96 -8.03 -22.83
CA ALA A 737 5.08 -7.17 -24.00
C ALA A 737 6.32 -6.26 -23.95
N GLU A 738 6.90 -5.98 -25.11
CA GLU A 738 8.05 -5.10 -25.27
C GLU A 738 7.75 -4.00 -26.30
N VAL A 739 8.31 -2.81 -26.07
CA VAL A 739 8.32 -1.75 -27.07
C VAL A 739 9.42 -2.03 -28.09
N THR A 740 9.07 -2.04 -29.38
CA THR A 740 10.00 -2.35 -30.48
C THR A 740 10.25 -1.17 -31.42
N GLY A 741 9.39 -0.14 -31.40
CA GLY A 741 9.57 1.07 -32.19
C GLY A 741 8.92 2.29 -31.55
N ILE A 742 9.60 3.42 -31.62
CA ILE A 742 9.07 4.73 -31.20
C ILE A 742 9.32 5.71 -32.34
N ALA A 743 8.24 6.32 -32.84
CA ALA A 743 8.29 7.37 -33.84
C ALA A 743 7.46 8.58 -33.38
N GLY A 744 7.64 9.73 -34.02
CA GLY A 744 6.92 10.96 -33.71
C GLY A 744 7.67 11.88 -32.74
N HIS A 745 6.93 12.68 -31.98
CA HIS A 745 7.46 13.79 -31.20
C HIS A 745 6.64 14.03 -29.93
N VAL A 746 7.16 14.87 -29.03
CA VAL A 746 6.48 15.29 -27.80
C VAL A 746 5.04 15.71 -28.09
N GLY A 747 4.08 15.15 -27.36
CA GLY A 747 2.67 15.38 -27.58
C GLY A 747 2.01 14.49 -28.64
N ASN A 748 2.76 13.77 -29.48
CA ASN A 748 2.24 12.83 -30.46
C ASN A 748 3.29 11.77 -30.91
N PHE A 749 3.41 10.70 -30.13
CA PHE A 749 4.24 9.54 -30.41
C PHE A 749 3.41 8.36 -30.90
N ASP A 750 3.91 7.70 -31.94
CA ASP A 750 3.42 6.40 -32.40
C ASP A 750 4.39 5.32 -31.91
N VAL A 751 3.90 4.44 -31.04
CA VAL A 751 4.69 3.41 -30.38
C VAL A 751 4.22 2.03 -30.83
N THR A 752 5.17 1.23 -31.30
CA THR A 752 4.96 -0.17 -31.67
C THR A 752 5.28 -1.07 -30.48
N VAL A 753 4.32 -1.89 -30.08
CA VAL A 753 4.43 -2.83 -28.95
C VAL A 753 4.22 -4.25 -29.46
N GLU A 754 5.16 -5.14 -29.19
CA GLU A 754 5.03 -6.57 -29.45
C GLU A 754 4.61 -7.31 -28.18
N VAL A 755 3.47 -7.98 -28.23
CA VAL A 755 2.94 -8.83 -27.16
C VAL A 755 3.28 -10.28 -27.49
N ARG A 756 4.07 -10.91 -26.61
CA ARG A 756 4.43 -12.32 -26.73
C ARG A 756 3.22 -13.20 -26.37
N PRO A 757 3.04 -14.34 -27.05
CA PRO A 757 1.96 -15.25 -26.73
C PRO A 757 2.16 -15.81 -25.32
N THR A 758 1.07 -15.91 -24.58
CA THR A 758 1.05 -16.55 -23.25
C THR A 758 0.56 -17.99 -23.34
N PHE A 759 -0.03 -18.36 -24.48
CA PHE A 759 -0.72 -19.62 -24.75
C PHE A 759 -1.86 -19.93 -23.76
N VAL A 760 -2.30 -18.90 -23.03
CA VAL A 760 -3.36 -18.95 -22.04
C VAL A 760 -4.17 -17.67 -22.19
N ASP A 761 -5.40 -17.78 -22.65
CA ASP A 761 -6.29 -16.64 -22.83
C ASP A 761 -6.53 -15.94 -21.48
N PRO A 762 -6.01 -14.70 -21.29
CA PRO A 762 -6.09 -14.02 -20.00
C PRO A 762 -7.53 -13.62 -19.64
N SER A 763 -8.43 -13.50 -20.63
CA SER A 763 -9.84 -13.18 -20.40
C SER A 763 -10.62 -14.35 -19.80
N LYS A 764 -10.20 -15.59 -20.11
CA LYS A 764 -10.81 -16.83 -19.62
C LYS A 764 -10.10 -17.41 -18.40
N CYS A 765 -8.79 -17.22 -18.31
CA CYS A 765 -7.97 -17.81 -17.26
C CYS A 765 -8.39 -17.27 -15.88
N ASN A 766 -8.65 -18.18 -14.97
CA ASN A 766 -9.05 -17.89 -13.60
C ASN A 766 -7.98 -18.21 -12.57
N GLY A 767 -6.71 -18.35 -12.98
CA GLY A 767 -5.58 -18.56 -12.08
C GLY A 767 -5.70 -19.71 -11.07
N CYS A 768 -6.60 -20.66 -11.24
CA CYS A 768 -6.90 -21.65 -10.21
C CYS A 768 -5.76 -22.65 -9.92
N GLY A 769 -4.76 -22.75 -10.81
CA GLY A 769 -3.58 -23.60 -10.63
C GLY A 769 -3.77 -25.07 -11.01
N ALA A 770 -4.99 -25.54 -11.31
CA ALA A 770 -5.25 -26.94 -11.65
C ALA A 770 -4.39 -27.47 -12.82
N CYS A 771 -4.02 -26.58 -13.75
CA CYS A 771 -3.16 -26.92 -14.88
C CYS A 771 -1.69 -27.17 -14.50
N VAL A 772 -1.21 -26.61 -13.38
CA VAL A 772 0.14 -26.82 -12.85
C VAL A 772 0.28 -28.22 -12.27
N ASP A 773 -0.74 -28.66 -11.52
CA ASP A 773 -0.75 -29.94 -10.79
C ASP A 773 -0.57 -31.14 -11.74
N VAL A 774 -1.07 -31.01 -12.97
CA VAL A 774 -1.00 -32.06 -14.01
C VAL A 774 0.19 -31.93 -14.95
N CYS A 775 0.95 -30.83 -14.90
CA CYS A 775 2.07 -30.61 -15.82
C CYS A 775 3.25 -31.52 -15.46
N PRO A 776 3.72 -32.40 -16.35
CA PRO A 776 4.84 -33.31 -16.04
C PRO A 776 6.21 -32.62 -16.17
N VAL A 777 6.30 -31.52 -16.91
CA VAL A 777 7.56 -30.86 -17.25
C VAL A 777 7.92 -29.77 -16.24
N TYR A 778 9.20 -29.71 -15.88
CA TYR A 778 9.77 -28.72 -14.98
C TYR A 778 10.72 -27.78 -15.74
N GLN A 779 10.85 -26.56 -15.23
CA GLN A 779 11.76 -25.53 -15.71
C GLN A 779 12.42 -24.78 -14.55
N PRO A 780 13.57 -24.12 -14.78
CA PRO A 780 14.15 -23.19 -13.81
C PRO A 780 13.18 -22.07 -13.44
N ASN A 781 13.19 -21.65 -12.17
CA ASN A 781 12.36 -20.55 -11.69
C ASN A 781 13.20 -19.29 -11.50
N ARG A 782 13.26 -18.45 -12.53
CA ARG A 782 14.01 -17.19 -12.48
C ARG A 782 13.53 -16.24 -11.38
N TYR A 783 12.26 -16.30 -10.97
CA TYR A 783 11.74 -15.49 -9.87
C TYR A 783 12.34 -15.88 -8.52
N ASP A 784 12.49 -17.19 -8.29
CA ASP A 784 13.18 -17.74 -7.12
C ASP A 784 14.68 -17.96 -7.38
N VAL A 785 15.25 -17.24 -8.36
CA VAL A 785 16.68 -17.31 -8.76
C VAL A 785 17.19 -18.75 -8.88
N ASP A 786 16.37 -19.59 -9.51
CA ASP A 786 16.60 -20.99 -9.83
C ASP A 786 16.85 -21.92 -8.63
N LEU A 787 16.49 -21.49 -7.41
CA LEU A 787 16.60 -22.30 -6.19
C LEU A 787 15.60 -23.47 -6.14
N LYS A 788 14.44 -23.34 -6.80
CA LYS A 788 13.42 -24.38 -6.87
C LYS A 788 12.76 -24.38 -8.25
N PRO A 789 12.70 -25.52 -8.96
CA PRO A 789 12.08 -25.56 -10.28
C PRO A 789 10.56 -25.39 -10.18
N ILE A 790 9.98 -24.79 -11.22
CA ILE A 790 8.53 -24.65 -11.44
C ILE A 790 8.10 -25.48 -12.65
N LYS A 791 6.81 -25.50 -12.96
CA LYS A 791 6.28 -26.22 -14.13
C LYS A 791 6.37 -25.37 -15.41
N ALA A 792 6.30 -26.02 -16.57
CA ALA A 792 6.27 -25.30 -17.86
C ALA A 792 5.05 -24.37 -18.00
N ILE A 793 3.90 -24.75 -17.42
CA ILE A 793 2.78 -23.82 -17.19
C ILE A 793 2.84 -23.29 -15.76
N TYR A 794 2.92 -21.98 -15.58
CA TYR A 794 3.18 -21.36 -14.28
C TYR A 794 2.56 -19.97 -14.19
N ALA A 795 2.44 -19.47 -12.95
CA ALA A 795 2.24 -18.05 -12.67
C ALA A 795 3.57 -17.52 -12.11
N PRO A 796 3.99 -16.28 -12.42
CA PRO A 796 5.29 -15.75 -12.00
C PRO A 796 5.52 -15.84 -10.48
N PHE A 797 4.51 -15.46 -9.70
CA PHE A 797 4.48 -15.58 -8.24
C PHE A 797 3.02 -15.56 -7.75
N ALA A 798 2.78 -15.89 -6.48
CA ALA A 798 1.42 -16.08 -5.95
C ALA A 798 0.57 -14.80 -5.97
N GLN A 799 1.21 -13.64 -5.81
CA GLN A 799 0.59 -12.31 -5.77
C GLN A 799 0.68 -11.58 -7.12
N ALA A 800 1.00 -12.29 -8.20
CA ALA A 800 1.18 -11.71 -9.52
C ALA A 800 -0.04 -10.89 -9.96
N VAL A 801 0.22 -9.75 -10.63
CA VAL A 801 -0.80 -8.89 -11.22
C VAL A 801 -0.49 -8.71 -12.71
N PRO A 802 -1.38 -9.16 -13.62
CA PRO A 802 -2.56 -9.96 -13.34
C PRO A 802 -2.19 -11.40 -12.93
N LEU A 803 -2.98 -12.03 -12.08
CA LEU A 803 -2.75 -13.43 -11.68
C LEU A 803 -3.23 -14.37 -12.79
N LYS A 804 -2.42 -14.52 -13.84
CA LYS A 804 -2.68 -15.36 -15.02
C LYS A 804 -1.53 -16.33 -15.23
N TYR A 805 -1.88 -17.53 -15.68
CA TYR A 805 -0.89 -18.53 -16.03
C TYR A 805 -0.34 -18.25 -17.43
N VAL A 806 0.91 -18.62 -17.64
CA VAL A 806 1.58 -18.60 -18.94
C VAL A 806 2.23 -19.95 -19.17
N ILE A 807 2.40 -20.33 -20.45
CA ILE A 807 3.14 -21.52 -20.84
C ILE A 807 4.47 -21.08 -21.45
N ASN A 808 5.58 -21.62 -20.92
CA ASN A 808 6.85 -21.53 -21.61
C ASN A 808 6.89 -22.61 -22.71
N LYS A 809 6.72 -22.18 -23.97
CA LYS A 809 6.66 -23.09 -25.11
C LYS A 809 8.00 -23.72 -25.47
N ASP A 810 9.12 -23.10 -25.09
CA ASP A 810 10.47 -23.65 -25.33
C ASP A 810 10.72 -24.94 -24.53
N ILE A 811 9.98 -25.14 -23.44
CA ILE A 811 10.10 -26.30 -22.53
C ILE A 811 8.87 -27.21 -22.60
N CYS A 812 7.71 -26.68 -23.02
CA CYS A 812 6.47 -27.44 -23.09
C CYS A 812 6.54 -28.58 -24.12
N THR A 813 6.10 -29.78 -23.73
CA THR A 813 6.01 -30.94 -24.63
C THR A 813 4.67 -31.03 -25.39
N GLU A 814 3.78 -30.05 -25.22
CA GLU A 814 2.43 -30.02 -25.80
C GLU A 814 1.58 -31.28 -25.53
N CYS A 815 1.81 -31.98 -24.40
CA CYS A 815 1.10 -33.22 -24.05
C CYS A 815 -0.43 -33.07 -23.80
N GLY A 816 -0.94 -31.83 -23.76
CA GLY A 816 -2.38 -31.53 -23.60
C GLY A 816 -2.99 -31.78 -22.21
N MET A 817 -2.21 -32.25 -21.22
CA MET A 817 -2.73 -32.54 -19.87
C MET A 817 -3.30 -31.31 -19.18
N CYS A 818 -2.60 -30.17 -19.27
CA CYS A 818 -3.05 -28.89 -18.72
C CYS A 818 -4.35 -28.41 -19.38
N GLN A 819 -4.50 -28.62 -20.70
CA GLN A 819 -5.71 -28.26 -21.46
C GLN A 819 -6.93 -29.09 -21.00
N LYS A 820 -6.74 -30.39 -20.75
CA LYS A 820 -7.80 -31.27 -20.19
C LYS A 820 -8.19 -30.89 -18.77
N ALA A 821 -7.23 -30.46 -17.94
CA ALA A 821 -7.49 -30.02 -16.57
C ALA A 821 -8.16 -28.63 -16.48
N CYS A 822 -8.07 -27.82 -17.54
CA CYS A 822 -8.63 -26.47 -17.56
C CYS A 822 -10.14 -26.47 -17.85
N GLY A 823 -10.96 -26.40 -16.80
CA GLY A 823 -12.42 -26.36 -16.91
C GLY A 823 -12.99 -25.13 -17.63
N LEU A 824 -12.19 -24.09 -17.88
CA LEU A 824 -12.58 -22.86 -18.60
C LEU A 824 -12.04 -22.79 -20.03
N SER A 825 -11.33 -23.83 -20.48
CA SER A 825 -10.73 -23.90 -21.83
C SER A 825 -9.92 -22.66 -22.20
N ALA A 826 -9.14 -22.15 -21.25
CA ALA A 826 -8.30 -20.97 -21.45
C ALA A 826 -6.99 -21.27 -22.19
N ILE A 827 -6.51 -22.51 -22.18
CA ILE A 827 -5.23 -22.89 -22.80
C ILE A 827 -5.38 -22.99 -24.32
N ASN A 828 -4.52 -22.26 -25.04
CA ASN A 828 -4.47 -22.20 -26.49
C ASN A 828 -3.02 -22.25 -26.99
N PHE A 829 -2.57 -23.44 -27.45
CA PHE A 829 -1.22 -23.63 -27.97
C PHE A 829 -0.93 -22.91 -29.30
N ASN A 830 -1.99 -22.50 -30.01
CA ASN A 830 -1.93 -21.76 -31.28
C ASN A 830 -1.97 -20.23 -31.07
N ASP A 831 -1.69 -19.73 -29.87
CA ASP A 831 -1.53 -18.29 -29.65
C ASP A 831 -0.25 -17.81 -30.37
N HIS A 832 -0.33 -16.65 -31.01
CA HIS A 832 0.75 -16.07 -31.81
C HIS A 832 1.11 -14.68 -31.29
N PRO A 833 2.36 -14.20 -31.49
CA PRO A 833 2.73 -12.83 -31.18
C PRO A 833 1.80 -11.81 -31.84
N LYS A 834 1.51 -10.70 -31.15
CA LYS A 834 0.63 -9.64 -31.64
C LYS A 834 1.36 -8.30 -31.61
N THR A 835 1.20 -7.51 -32.65
CA THR A 835 1.71 -6.14 -32.70
C THR A 835 0.57 -5.16 -32.42
N ILE A 836 0.79 -4.24 -31.49
CA ILE A 836 -0.15 -3.18 -31.12
C ILE A 836 0.50 -1.84 -31.42
N MET A 837 -0.25 -0.95 -32.08
CA MET A 837 0.12 0.45 -32.28
C MET A 837 -0.56 1.30 -31.20
N LEU A 838 0.23 2.07 -30.45
CA LEU A 838 -0.24 3.00 -29.43
C LEU A 838 0.08 4.42 -29.85
N ASN A 839 -0.87 5.33 -29.68
CA ASN A 839 -0.66 6.76 -29.89
C ASN A 839 -0.74 7.49 -28.53
N VAL A 840 0.36 8.14 -28.14
CA VAL A 840 0.55 8.73 -26.80
C VAL A 840 1.26 10.08 -26.87
N GLY A 841 1.02 10.97 -25.91
CA GLY A 841 1.67 12.28 -25.88
C GLY A 841 2.99 12.32 -25.11
N ALA A 842 3.20 11.39 -24.19
CA ALA A 842 4.42 11.30 -23.39
C ALA A 842 4.76 9.85 -23.05
N ILE A 843 6.04 9.58 -22.87
CA ILE A 843 6.59 8.26 -22.56
C ILE A 843 7.44 8.35 -21.30
N VAL A 844 7.27 7.41 -20.37
CA VAL A 844 8.12 7.26 -19.18
C VAL A 844 8.80 5.90 -19.24
N ILE A 845 10.13 5.90 -19.17
CA ILE A 845 10.94 4.69 -19.11
C ILE A 845 11.21 4.36 -17.64
N ALA A 846 10.76 3.18 -17.22
CA ALA A 846 10.89 2.64 -15.86
C ALA A 846 11.27 1.14 -15.88
N THR A 847 12.12 0.75 -16.83
CA THR A 847 12.53 -0.64 -17.10
C THR A 847 13.38 -1.27 -16.00
N GLY A 848 13.80 -0.49 -15.02
CA GLY A 848 14.59 -0.93 -13.89
C GLY A 848 16.04 -1.31 -14.23
N ALA A 849 16.63 -2.16 -13.39
CA ALA A 849 18.02 -2.59 -13.44
C ALA A 849 18.15 -4.10 -13.23
N SER A 850 19.24 -4.68 -13.74
CA SER A 850 19.68 -6.04 -13.44
C SER A 850 20.67 -6.04 -12.29
N LEU A 851 20.87 -7.19 -11.64
CA LEU A 851 21.97 -7.38 -10.70
C LEU A 851 23.24 -7.84 -11.44
N PHE A 852 24.40 -7.47 -10.89
CA PHE A 852 25.70 -7.91 -11.38
C PHE A 852 25.81 -9.45 -11.36
N ASP A 853 26.38 -10.06 -12.40
CA ASP A 853 26.68 -11.48 -12.41
C ASP A 853 27.96 -11.78 -11.60
N PRO A 854 27.85 -12.37 -10.39
CA PRO A 854 29.02 -12.69 -9.57
C PRO A 854 29.98 -13.71 -10.21
N LYS A 855 29.59 -14.45 -11.25
CA LYS A 855 30.51 -15.35 -11.98
C LYS A 855 31.66 -14.61 -12.65
N LEU A 856 31.50 -13.31 -12.92
CA LEU A 856 32.58 -12.45 -13.43
C LEU A 856 33.65 -12.15 -12.37
N LYS A 857 33.50 -12.65 -11.14
CA LYS A 857 34.48 -12.60 -10.05
C LYS A 857 34.85 -14.01 -9.58
N PRO A 858 35.69 -14.73 -10.35
CA PRO A 858 36.03 -16.12 -10.06
C PRO A 858 36.69 -16.32 -8.70
N GLN A 859 37.37 -15.30 -8.15
CA GLN A 859 37.98 -15.35 -6.81
C GLN A 859 36.96 -15.59 -5.68
N TYR A 860 35.67 -15.37 -5.92
CA TYR A 860 34.62 -15.63 -4.94
C TYR A 860 33.90 -16.98 -5.17
N HIS A 861 34.32 -17.76 -6.18
CA HIS A 861 33.86 -19.14 -6.41
C HIS A 861 32.31 -19.29 -6.40
N TYR A 862 31.60 -18.27 -6.88
CA TYR A 862 30.14 -18.30 -6.96
C TYR A 862 29.68 -19.36 -7.96
N GLY A 863 28.78 -20.26 -7.52
CA GLY A 863 28.34 -21.42 -8.29
C GLY A 863 29.25 -22.64 -8.20
N GLU A 864 30.50 -22.48 -7.73
CA GLU A 864 31.43 -23.58 -7.42
C GLU A 864 31.31 -24.00 -5.96
N PHE A 865 31.28 -23.03 -5.05
CA PHE A 865 31.05 -23.26 -3.63
C PHE A 865 29.57 -23.16 -3.32
N GLU A 866 28.95 -24.27 -2.91
CA GLU A 866 27.51 -24.36 -2.68
C GLU A 866 26.96 -23.36 -1.65
N ASN A 867 27.81 -22.95 -0.69
CA ASN A 867 27.45 -22.03 0.38
C ASN A 867 27.90 -20.58 0.10
N VAL A 868 28.22 -20.24 -1.15
CA VAL A 868 28.37 -18.86 -1.61
C VAL A 868 27.14 -18.48 -2.41
N ILE A 869 26.31 -17.60 -1.86
CA ILE A 869 25.06 -17.16 -2.49
C ILE A 869 25.08 -15.65 -2.71
N SER A 870 24.23 -15.17 -3.61
CA SER A 870 23.99 -13.75 -3.83
C SER A 870 23.02 -13.17 -2.81
N SER A 871 23.02 -11.85 -2.66
CA SER A 871 22.05 -11.14 -1.83
C SER A 871 20.60 -11.40 -2.25
N ILE A 872 20.30 -11.59 -3.53
CA ILE A 872 18.94 -11.91 -3.99
C ILE A 872 18.55 -13.37 -3.73
N GLU A 873 19.48 -14.31 -3.82
CA GLU A 873 19.25 -15.70 -3.36
C GLU A 873 18.95 -15.72 -1.86
N PHE A 874 19.65 -14.92 -1.07
CA PHE A 874 19.35 -14.76 0.35
C PHE A 874 17.91 -14.26 0.57
N GLU A 875 17.45 -13.24 -0.17
CA GLU A 875 16.05 -12.78 -0.08
C GLU A 875 15.06 -13.90 -0.35
N ARG A 876 15.28 -14.68 -1.41
CA ARG A 876 14.36 -15.78 -1.76
C ARG A 876 14.40 -16.88 -0.71
N VAL A 877 15.55 -17.20 -0.13
CA VAL A 877 15.66 -18.21 0.93
C VAL A 877 14.95 -17.75 2.21
N ILE A 878 15.14 -16.50 2.64
CA ILE A 878 14.54 -16.01 3.89
C ILE A 878 13.07 -15.61 3.73
N CYS A 879 12.60 -15.42 2.50
CA CYS A 879 11.21 -15.09 2.23
C CYS A 879 10.27 -16.24 2.59
N ALA A 880 9.20 -15.95 3.34
CA ALA A 880 8.19 -16.94 3.72
C ALA A 880 7.48 -17.58 2.52
N SER A 881 7.30 -16.83 1.44
CA SER A 881 6.74 -17.33 0.17
C SER A 881 7.79 -17.96 -0.75
N GLY A 882 9.06 -17.92 -0.34
CA GLY A 882 10.18 -18.45 -1.08
C GLY A 882 10.36 -19.97 -0.97
N PRO A 883 11.35 -20.54 -1.67
CA PRO A 883 11.55 -21.98 -1.81
C PRO A 883 11.75 -22.75 -0.49
N SER A 884 12.28 -22.10 0.54
CA SER A 884 12.53 -22.67 1.88
C SER A 884 11.42 -22.39 2.89
N GLY A 885 10.36 -21.67 2.51
CA GLY A 885 9.25 -21.35 3.42
C GLY A 885 9.62 -20.39 4.56
N GLY A 886 10.62 -19.52 4.32
CA GLY A 886 11.10 -18.53 5.29
C GLY A 886 12.22 -19.01 6.21
N GLU A 887 12.63 -20.28 6.14
CA GLU A 887 13.74 -20.79 6.96
C GLU A 887 15.09 -20.52 6.30
N LEU A 888 16.01 -19.86 7.02
CA LEU A 888 17.39 -19.69 6.58
C LEU A 888 18.17 -21.00 6.71
N VAL A 889 18.28 -21.73 5.61
CA VAL A 889 18.95 -23.04 5.55
C VAL A 889 19.91 -23.12 4.36
N LEU A 890 21.00 -23.87 4.55
CA LEU A 890 21.90 -24.30 3.48
C LEU A 890 21.22 -25.37 2.60
N ARG A 891 21.84 -25.72 1.45
CA ARG A 891 21.32 -26.79 0.57
C ARG A 891 21.13 -28.13 1.29
N ASN A 892 21.99 -28.43 2.26
CA ASN A 892 21.89 -29.63 3.11
C ASN A 892 20.85 -29.51 4.25
N ARG A 893 19.99 -28.49 4.24
CA ARG A 893 18.95 -28.18 5.23
C ARG A 893 19.44 -27.84 6.64
N LYS A 894 20.74 -27.62 6.84
CA LYS A 894 21.28 -27.13 8.12
C LYS A 894 21.20 -25.60 8.20
N HIS A 895 20.98 -25.08 9.40
CA HIS A 895 21.04 -23.64 9.66
C HIS A 895 22.50 -23.19 9.77
N PRO A 896 22.92 -22.15 9.02
CA PRO A 896 24.25 -21.59 9.17
C PRO A 896 24.36 -20.87 10.52
N LYS A 897 25.49 -21.03 11.22
CA LYS A 897 25.78 -20.39 12.51
C LYS A 897 26.73 -19.21 12.34
N ARG A 898 27.62 -19.25 11.36
CA ARG A 898 28.55 -18.18 11.01
C ARG A 898 28.29 -17.73 9.57
N ILE A 899 27.94 -16.47 9.39
CA ILE A 899 27.55 -15.91 8.08
C ILE A 899 28.38 -14.66 7.80
N ALA A 900 28.95 -14.56 6.60
CA ALA A 900 29.66 -13.36 6.15
C ALA A 900 28.99 -12.71 4.94
N PHE A 901 28.92 -11.39 4.94
CA PHE A 901 28.54 -10.57 3.79
C PHE A 901 29.79 -9.95 3.17
N ILE A 902 29.91 -10.02 1.84
CA ILE A 902 30.96 -9.32 1.09
C ILE A 902 30.32 -8.16 0.34
N GLN A 903 30.72 -6.93 0.69
CA GLN A 903 30.23 -5.72 0.05
C GLN A 903 30.92 -5.44 -1.29
N CYS A 904 30.31 -4.54 -2.07
CA CYS A 904 30.88 -4.01 -3.31
C CYS A 904 31.15 -5.09 -4.38
N VAL A 905 30.39 -6.18 -4.41
CA VAL A 905 30.53 -7.21 -5.45
C VAL A 905 29.87 -6.68 -6.74
N GLY A 906 30.69 -6.30 -7.72
CA GLY A 906 30.21 -5.66 -8.94
C GLY A 906 30.03 -4.14 -8.85
N SER A 907 30.63 -3.48 -7.85
CA SER A 907 30.59 -2.02 -7.70
C SER A 907 31.90 -1.50 -7.13
N ARG A 908 32.23 -0.24 -7.41
CA ARG A 908 33.51 0.38 -7.01
C ARG A 908 34.71 -0.48 -7.39
N ASP A 909 34.72 -0.92 -8.65
CA ASP A 909 35.68 -1.88 -9.16
C ASP A 909 36.04 -1.60 -10.62
N THR A 910 37.16 -0.90 -10.80
CA THR A 910 37.70 -0.53 -12.12
C THR A 910 38.10 -1.74 -12.96
N SER A 911 38.46 -2.88 -12.33
CA SER A 911 38.90 -4.09 -13.06
C SER A 911 37.81 -4.72 -13.94
N ILE A 912 36.54 -4.36 -13.71
CA ILE A 912 35.38 -4.85 -14.44
C ILE A 912 34.50 -3.70 -14.96
N GLY A 913 35.07 -2.49 -15.12
CA GLY A 913 34.35 -1.30 -15.61
C GLY A 913 33.17 -0.88 -14.72
N ALA A 914 33.29 -1.10 -13.40
CA ALA A 914 32.21 -0.95 -12.44
C ALA A 914 32.52 0.12 -11.40
N GLU A 915 32.92 1.31 -11.83
CA GLU A 915 33.48 2.33 -10.93
C GLU A 915 32.43 2.90 -9.96
N ASP A 916 31.17 2.92 -10.38
CA ASP A 916 30.06 3.46 -9.60
C ASP A 916 29.73 2.64 -8.35
N CYS A 917 29.21 3.34 -7.33
CA CYS A 917 28.58 2.72 -6.19
C CYS A 917 27.11 2.39 -6.53
N SER A 918 26.66 1.19 -6.14
CA SER A 918 25.25 0.83 -6.30
C SER A 918 24.31 1.47 -5.26
N LEU A 919 24.81 2.21 -4.28
CA LEU A 919 24.06 2.96 -3.24
C LEU A 919 23.17 2.14 -2.28
N PHE A 920 22.65 0.98 -2.67
CA PHE A 920 21.69 0.19 -1.89
C PHE A 920 22.30 -1.04 -1.18
N CYS A 921 23.40 -1.60 -1.70
CA CYS A 921 23.94 -2.89 -1.25
C CYS A 921 24.34 -2.92 0.24
N CYS A 922 24.89 -1.81 0.75
CA CYS A 922 25.18 -1.66 2.19
C CYS A 922 23.90 -1.82 3.03
N ALA A 923 22.85 -1.10 2.70
CA ALA A 923 21.60 -1.13 3.45
C ALA A 923 20.86 -2.46 3.32
N VAL A 924 20.91 -3.11 2.15
CA VAL A 924 20.37 -4.47 1.98
C VAL A 924 21.10 -5.45 2.89
N SER A 925 22.43 -5.43 2.96
CA SER A 925 23.13 -6.33 3.87
C SER A 925 22.87 -6.01 5.35
N LEU A 926 22.67 -4.73 5.72
CA LEU A 926 22.24 -4.37 7.08
C LEU A 926 20.88 -4.99 7.40
N LYS A 927 19.91 -4.87 6.47
CA LYS A 927 18.62 -5.56 6.59
C LYS A 927 18.82 -7.06 6.75
N GLN A 928 19.55 -7.69 5.84
CA GLN A 928 19.71 -9.14 5.81
C GLN A 928 20.42 -9.64 7.08
N ALA A 929 21.44 -8.94 7.57
CA ALA A 929 22.10 -9.23 8.83
C ALA A 929 21.13 -9.14 10.03
N ARG A 930 20.26 -8.13 10.06
CA ARG A 930 19.19 -8.04 11.06
C ARG A 930 18.21 -9.21 10.95
N LEU A 931 17.80 -9.59 9.75
CA LEU A 931 16.91 -10.75 9.52
C LEU A 931 17.53 -12.06 10.02
N ILE A 932 18.85 -12.23 9.87
CA ILE A 932 19.58 -13.37 10.44
C ILE A 932 19.50 -13.33 11.97
N LYS A 933 19.76 -12.16 12.60
CA LYS A 933 19.69 -12.01 14.06
C LYS A 933 18.28 -12.21 14.62
N GLU A 934 17.25 -11.86 13.85
CA GLU A 934 15.85 -12.14 14.17
C GLU A 934 15.55 -13.65 14.11
N HIS A 935 16.11 -14.37 13.14
CA HIS A 935 15.95 -15.82 12.99
C HIS A 935 16.74 -16.62 14.04
N ASP A 936 18.01 -16.28 14.24
CA ASP A 936 18.90 -16.89 15.23
C ASP A 936 19.73 -15.79 15.93
N PRO A 937 19.31 -15.36 17.13
CA PRO A 937 20.04 -14.35 17.91
C PRO A 937 21.48 -14.75 18.24
N LYS A 938 21.81 -16.05 18.20
CA LYS A 938 23.15 -16.57 18.48
C LYS A 938 24.04 -16.66 17.24
N ALA A 939 23.50 -16.43 16.04
CA ALA A 939 24.30 -16.47 14.83
C ALA A 939 25.38 -15.38 14.86
N GLU A 940 26.60 -15.75 14.46
CA GLU A 940 27.71 -14.81 14.28
C GLU A 940 27.67 -14.28 12.86
N VAL A 941 27.49 -12.96 12.73
CA VAL A 941 27.33 -12.31 11.43
C VAL A 941 28.45 -11.30 11.25
N TYR A 942 29.09 -11.35 10.09
CA TYR A 942 30.23 -10.52 9.71
C TYR A 942 29.91 -9.77 8.43
N ILE A 943 30.24 -8.48 8.37
CA ILE A 943 30.10 -7.67 7.16
C ILE A 943 31.49 -7.15 6.77
N PHE A 944 32.01 -7.65 5.66
CA PHE A 944 33.26 -7.20 5.05
C PHE A 944 32.98 -6.01 4.13
N TYR A 945 33.53 -4.85 4.46
CA TYR A 945 33.18 -3.59 3.80
C TYR A 945 34.40 -2.70 3.56
N THR A 946 34.28 -1.76 2.62
CA THR A 946 35.22 -0.64 2.48
C THR A 946 34.71 0.59 3.22
N ASP A 947 33.47 1.00 2.90
CA ASP A 947 32.74 2.08 3.58
C ASP A 947 31.28 1.65 3.74
N ILE A 948 30.66 1.94 4.90
CA ILE A 948 29.22 1.75 5.09
C ILE A 948 28.52 3.01 4.60
N ARG A 949 27.66 2.87 3.59
CA ARG A 949 26.87 3.98 3.03
C ARG A 949 25.42 3.86 3.47
N ALA A 950 25.09 4.52 4.58
CA ALA A 950 23.76 4.55 5.20
C ALA A 950 23.05 5.90 4.98
N GLN A 951 22.92 6.34 3.72
CA GLN A 951 22.52 7.71 3.37
C GLN A 951 21.01 7.99 3.42
N GLY A 952 20.17 6.95 3.34
CA GLY A 952 18.71 7.11 3.40
C GLY A 952 18.21 7.47 4.80
N LYS A 953 17.03 8.10 4.88
CA LYS A 953 16.40 8.42 6.17
C LYS A 953 16.20 7.16 7.01
N GLY A 954 16.74 7.12 8.22
CA GLY A 954 16.65 5.97 9.13
C GLY A 954 17.61 4.80 8.82
N TRP A 955 18.49 4.93 7.82
CA TRP A 955 19.47 3.90 7.49
C TRP A 955 20.61 3.86 8.52
N GLU A 956 21.05 5.01 9.00
CA GLU A 956 22.06 5.10 10.09
C GLU A 956 21.51 4.50 11.40
N ASP A 957 20.22 4.71 11.69
CA ASP A 957 19.56 4.07 12.84
C ASP A 957 19.49 2.53 12.66
N LEU A 958 19.29 2.06 11.42
CA LEU A 958 19.37 0.62 11.12
C LEU A 958 20.80 0.10 11.31
N TYR A 959 21.81 0.80 10.82
CA TYR A 959 23.21 0.46 11.03
C TYR A 959 23.57 0.39 12.52
N THR A 960 23.17 1.39 13.30
CA THR A 960 23.38 1.45 14.75
C THR A 960 22.75 0.24 15.44
N ARG A 961 21.48 -0.07 15.13
CA ARG A 961 20.80 -1.25 15.69
C ARG A 961 21.49 -2.56 15.32
N VAL A 962 21.89 -2.72 14.06
CA VAL A 962 22.60 -3.92 13.60
C VAL A 962 23.93 -4.11 14.33
N ARG A 963 24.64 -3.01 14.65
CA ARG A 963 25.82 -3.07 15.51
C ARG A 963 25.49 -3.47 16.95
N GLU A 964 24.44 -2.91 17.52
CA GLU A 964 23.96 -3.25 18.87
C GLU A 964 23.56 -4.73 18.99
N ASP A 965 23.13 -5.36 17.89
CA ASP A 965 22.84 -6.79 17.81
C ASP A 965 24.08 -7.70 17.79
N GLY A 966 25.27 -7.11 17.86
CA GLY A 966 26.54 -7.84 17.84
C GLY A 966 26.91 -8.37 16.45
N VAL A 967 26.48 -7.69 15.38
CA VAL A 967 27.05 -7.92 14.03
C VAL A 967 28.43 -7.27 13.96
N ARG A 968 29.43 -8.01 13.46
CA ARG A 968 30.81 -7.54 13.36
C ARG A 968 31.08 -6.93 12.00
N PHE A 969 31.69 -5.76 11.98
CA PHE A 969 32.03 -5.03 10.76
C PHE A 969 33.54 -5.07 10.61
N ILE A 970 34.04 -5.63 9.51
CA ILE A 970 35.47 -5.78 9.22
C ILE A 970 35.77 -4.91 8.00
N ARG A 971 36.64 -3.90 8.18
CA ARG A 971 36.95 -2.96 7.09
C ARG A 971 38.00 -3.55 6.15
N CYS A 972 37.54 -4.47 5.31
CA CYS A 972 38.34 -5.21 4.36
C CYS A 972 37.50 -5.52 3.11
N ARG A 973 38.14 -5.49 1.94
CA ARG A 973 37.62 -6.11 0.72
C ARG A 973 38.36 -7.44 0.53
N PRO A 974 37.72 -8.60 0.78
CA PRO A 974 38.38 -9.89 0.68
C PRO A 974 38.96 -10.12 -0.73
N SER A 975 40.19 -10.62 -0.78
CA SER A 975 40.91 -10.89 -2.02
C SER A 975 40.38 -12.13 -2.73
N GLU A 976 40.08 -13.18 -1.98
CA GLU A 976 39.58 -14.47 -2.47
C GLU A 976 38.77 -15.21 -1.40
N LEU A 977 38.09 -16.29 -1.79
CA LEU A 977 37.49 -17.27 -0.90
C LEU A 977 38.19 -18.61 -1.05
N ARG A 978 38.46 -19.29 0.06
CA ARG A 978 39.00 -20.66 0.05
C ARG A 978 38.00 -21.62 0.67
N ARG A 979 38.15 -22.91 0.41
CA ARG A 979 37.36 -23.96 1.06
C ARG A 979 38.25 -24.81 1.96
N ASP A 980 37.83 -25.00 3.19
CA ASP A 980 38.48 -25.92 4.11
C ASP A 980 38.27 -27.37 3.64
N ARG A 981 39.34 -28.15 3.52
CA ARG A 981 39.29 -29.51 2.98
C ARG A 981 38.68 -30.53 3.94
N GLU A 982 38.70 -30.26 5.25
CA GLU A 982 38.20 -31.18 6.28
C GLU A 982 36.77 -30.83 6.70
N SER A 983 36.50 -29.56 7.01
CA SER A 983 35.17 -29.11 7.47
C SER A 983 34.21 -28.75 6.33
N GLY A 984 34.75 -28.45 5.14
CA GLY A 984 33.96 -27.98 4.00
C GLY A 984 33.48 -26.54 4.11
N GLU A 985 33.87 -25.83 5.18
CA GLU A 985 33.53 -24.42 5.46
C GLU A 985 34.26 -23.46 4.52
N ILE A 986 33.74 -22.24 4.39
CA ILE A 986 34.36 -21.20 3.59
C ILE A 986 35.32 -20.40 4.46
N VAL A 987 36.56 -20.27 4.01
CA VAL A 987 37.64 -19.52 4.67
C VAL A 987 37.82 -18.19 3.95
N ILE A 988 37.71 -17.09 4.70
CA ILE A 988 37.86 -15.73 4.21
C ILE A 988 39.15 -15.15 4.79
N PRO A 989 40.24 -15.06 4.01
CA PRO A 989 41.42 -14.30 4.41
C PRO A 989 41.06 -12.80 4.45
N TYR A 990 41.44 -12.13 5.53
CA TYR A 990 41.17 -10.69 5.69
C TYR A 990 42.33 -9.95 6.35
N GLU A 991 42.41 -8.66 6.04
CA GLU A 991 43.21 -7.66 6.72
C GLU A 991 42.29 -6.50 7.07
N ASP A 992 42.02 -6.31 8.36
CA ASP A 992 41.21 -5.20 8.83
C ASP A 992 42.02 -3.91 8.78
N SER A 993 41.69 -3.04 7.83
CA SER A 993 42.40 -1.77 7.62
C SER A 993 42.28 -0.79 8.79
N LEU A 994 41.34 -0.99 9.73
CA LEU A 994 41.22 -0.13 10.92
C LEU A 994 42.16 -0.53 12.05
N THR A 995 42.41 -1.83 12.21
CA THR A 995 43.19 -2.38 13.34
C THR A 995 44.56 -2.89 12.92
N GLY A 996 44.77 -3.15 11.62
CA GLY A 996 45.94 -3.86 11.10
C GLY A 996 45.92 -5.37 11.37
N GLU A 997 44.83 -5.90 11.93
CA GLU A 997 44.69 -7.33 12.22
C GLU A 997 44.58 -8.13 10.92
N ARG A 998 45.40 -9.19 10.78
CA ARG A 998 45.35 -10.14 9.67
C ARG A 998 44.93 -11.50 10.20
N GLY A 999 44.02 -12.16 9.50
CA GLY A 999 43.52 -13.46 9.91
C GLY A 999 42.74 -14.19 8.83
N GLU A 1000 42.26 -15.38 9.19
CA GLU A 1000 41.36 -16.19 8.37
C GLU A 1000 40.08 -16.45 9.16
N LEU A 1001 38.94 -16.10 8.58
CA LEU A 1001 37.63 -16.33 9.19
C LEU A 1001 36.94 -17.53 8.53
N LYS A 1002 36.57 -18.55 9.31
CA LYS A 1002 35.77 -19.69 8.83
C LYS A 1002 34.29 -19.42 9.03
N VAL A 1003 33.49 -19.56 7.97
CA VAL A 1003 32.04 -19.35 7.97
C VAL A 1003 31.28 -20.47 7.26
N ASP A 1004 30.02 -20.64 7.63
CA ASP A 1004 29.13 -21.64 7.04
C ASP A 1004 28.50 -21.14 5.73
N LEU A 1005 28.27 -19.82 5.63
CA LEU A 1005 27.58 -19.17 4.51
C LEU A 1005 28.26 -17.83 4.18
N VAL A 1006 28.47 -17.59 2.88
CA VAL A 1006 28.87 -16.27 2.35
C VAL A 1006 27.76 -15.71 1.48
N VAL A 1007 27.40 -14.45 1.72
CA VAL A 1007 26.43 -13.70 0.92
C VAL A 1007 27.15 -12.57 0.18
N LEU A 1008 27.12 -12.63 -1.15
CA LEU A 1008 27.70 -11.61 -2.03
C LEU A 1008 26.69 -10.47 -2.23
N ALA A 1009 27.00 -9.27 -1.74
CA ALA A 1009 26.15 -8.10 -1.90
C ALA A 1009 26.34 -7.51 -3.31
N LEU A 1010 25.47 -7.94 -4.23
CA LEU A 1010 25.56 -7.62 -5.65
C LEU A 1010 25.22 -6.15 -5.92
N GLY A 1011 25.98 -5.55 -6.84
CA GLY A 1011 25.68 -4.24 -7.43
C GLY A 1011 24.60 -4.30 -8.51
N MET A 1012 24.08 -3.12 -8.88
CA MET A 1012 23.16 -2.96 -10.00
C MET A 1012 23.91 -2.72 -11.33
N ARG A 1013 23.27 -3.13 -12.42
CA ARG A 1013 23.67 -2.89 -13.80
C ARG A 1013 22.48 -2.45 -14.64
N PRO A 1014 22.69 -1.67 -15.71
CA PRO A 1014 21.64 -1.41 -16.67
C PRO A 1014 21.02 -2.73 -17.14
N SER A 1015 19.70 -2.79 -17.19
CA SER A 1015 19.04 -3.96 -17.77
C SER A 1015 19.22 -3.96 -19.28
N GLU A 1016 19.23 -5.15 -19.91
CA GLU A 1016 19.27 -5.26 -21.37
C GLU A 1016 18.11 -4.50 -22.03
N SER A 1017 16.93 -4.54 -21.41
CA SER A 1017 15.75 -3.79 -21.84
C SER A 1017 15.98 -2.28 -21.83
N THR A 1018 16.69 -1.75 -20.81
CA THR A 1018 17.05 -0.33 -20.72
C THR A 1018 17.94 0.07 -21.90
N THR A 1019 19.01 -0.69 -22.17
CA THR A 1019 19.94 -0.40 -23.27
C THR A 1019 19.27 -0.52 -24.65
N LYS A 1020 18.41 -1.53 -24.84
CA LYS A 1020 17.63 -1.70 -26.09
C LYS A 1020 16.67 -0.53 -26.29
N LEU A 1021 15.93 -0.13 -25.26
CA LEU A 1021 14.96 0.95 -25.35
C LEU A 1021 15.62 2.32 -25.53
N ALA A 1022 16.77 2.56 -24.89
CA ALA A 1022 17.56 3.77 -25.13
C ALA A 1022 17.95 3.92 -26.60
N LYS A 1023 18.38 2.81 -27.26
CA LYS A 1023 18.67 2.80 -28.70
C LYS A 1023 17.42 3.07 -29.54
N ILE A 1024 16.30 2.40 -29.24
CA ILE A 1024 15.02 2.60 -29.96
C ILE A 1024 14.53 4.05 -29.85
N ALA A 1025 14.67 4.65 -28.67
CA ALA A 1025 14.22 6.01 -28.40
C ALA A 1025 15.25 7.10 -28.78
N GLY A 1026 16.47 6.74 -29.20
CA GLY A 1026 17.54 7.69 -29.51
C GLY A 1026 18.07 8.45 -28.29
N LEU A 1027 18.10 7.81 -27.12
CA LEU A 1027 18.53 8.41 -25.85
C LEU A 1027 20.03 8.28 -25.64
N GLN A 1028 20.62 9.28 -24.99
CA GLN A 1028 21.99 9.22 -24.53
C GLN A 1028 22.11 8.31 -23.30
N THR A 1029 23.26 7.65 -23.18
CA THR A 1029 23.56 6.78 -22.05
C THR A 1029 24.98 7.04 -21.55
N ARG A 1030 25.15 7.10 -20.23
CA ARG A 1030 26.46 7.15 -19.58
C ARG A 1030 26.97 5.74 -19.28
N ASP A 1031 28.28 5.53 -19.37
CA ASP A 1031 28.93 4.25 -19.03
C ASP A 1031 28.51 3.78 -17.61
N PRO A 1032 28.11 2.52 -17.39
CA PRO A 1032 28.09 1.35 -18.30
C PRO A 1032 26.82 1.17 -19.17
N GLY A 1033 25.96 2.19 -19.28
CA GLY A 1033 24.75 2.16 -20.10
C GLY A 1033 23.47 2.64 -19.41
N TRP A 1034 23.60 3.46 -18.35
CA TRP A 1034 22.45 4.12 -17.70
C TRP A 1034 21.91 5.22 -18.60
N ILE A 1035 20.59 5.45 -18.60
CA ILE A 1035 20.02 6.57 -19.37
C ILE A 1035 20.48 7.88 -18.74
N GLU A 1036 21.01 8.78 -19.57
CA GLU A 1036 21.53 10.07 -19.15
C GLU A 1036 20.42 11.12 -19.15
N GLU A 1037 20.26 11.77 -18.00
CA GLU A 1037 19.39 12.93 -17.81
C GLU A 1037 20.01 14.21 -18.40
N ILE A 1038 19.18 15.21 -18.67
CA ILE A 1038 19.69 16.51 -19.18
C ILE A 1038 20.58 17.20 -18.14
N GLN A 1039 20.12 17.26 -16.89
CA GLN A 1039 20.84 17.93 -15.81
C GLN A 1039 20.45 17.34 -14.43
N PRO A 1040 21.42 16.84 -13.62
CA PRO A 1040 21.13 16.07 -12.40
C PRO A 1040 20.35 16.74 -11.27
N LYS A 1041 20.18 18.07 -11.29
CA LYS A 1041 19.58 18.87 -10.22
C LYS A 1041 18.28 19.56 -10.63
N PHE A 1042 18.25 20.18 -11.81
CA PHE A 1042 17.13 20.97 -12.30
C PHE A 1042 16.21 20.18 -13.22
N ARG A 1043 16.76 19.24 -13.99
CA ARG A 1043 16.02 18.41 -14.95
C ARG A 1043 16.39 16.92 -14.80
N PRO A 1044 16.31 16.35 -13.58
CA PRO A 1044 16.88 15.04 -13.27
C PRO A 1044 16.12 13.87 -13.90
N LEU A 1045 14.88 14.08 -14.36
CA LEU A 1045 14.02 13.03 -14.93
C LEU A 1045 13.74 13.23 -16.42
N GLU A 1046 14.30 14.29 -17.01
CA GLU A 1046 14.11 14.63 -18.41
C GLU A 1046 15.26 14.11 -19.24
N THR A 1047 14.95 13.58 -20.43
CA THR A 1047 15.94 13.12 -21.39
C THR A 1047 16.12 14.13 -22.53
N PHE A 1048 17.17 13.97 -23.33
CA PHE A 1048 17.42 14.80 -24.51
C PHE A 1048 16.36 14.66 -25.62
N VAL A 1049 15.40 13.76 -25.47
CA VAL A 1049 14.23 13.67 -26.35
C VAL A 1049 13.03 14.18 -25.59
N ASP A 1050 12.55 15.37 -25.97
CA ASP A 1050 11.38 16.00 -25.35
C ASP A 1050 10.19 15.04 -25.29
N GLY A 1051 9.49 15.02 -24.15
CA GLY A 1051 8.34 14.14 -23.91
C GLY A 1051 8.67 12.70 -23.54
N ILE A 1052 9.97 12.35 -23.48
CA ILE A 1052 10.45 11.08 -22.92
C ILE A 1052 11.15 11.34 -21.58
N PHE A 1053 10.65 10.71 -20.53
CA PHE A 1053 11.13 10.85 -19.15
C PHE A 1053 11.66 9.52 -18.62
N ILE A 1054 12.42 9.57 -17.53
CA ILE A 1054 12.96 8.39 -16.83
C ILE A 1054 12.52 8.34 -15.38
N ALA A 1055 12.34 7.14 -14.85
CA ALA A 1055 12.02 6.93 -13.44
C ALA A 1055 12.53 5.58 -12.90
N GLY A 1056 13.13 5.62 -11.72
CA GLY A 1056 13.61 4.44 -11.01
C GLY A 1056 14.94 3.93 -11.52
N THR A 1057 15.21 2.64 -11.34
CA THR A 1057 16.58 2.13 -11.46
C THR A 1057 17.15 2.08 -12.89
N CYS A 1058 16.38 2.42 -13.93
CA CYS A 1058 16.92 2.60 -15.29
C CYS A 1058 17.75 3.89 -15.44
N HIS A 1059 17.53 4.88 -14.58
CA HIS A 1059 18.30 6.12 -14.47
C HIS A 1059 19.66 5.88 -13.78
N GLY A 1060 19.72 4.89 -12.88
CA GLY A 1060 20.90 4.54 -12.11
C GLY A 1060 20.53 3.81 -10.84
N PRO A 1061 21.51 3.44 -10.01
CA PRO A 1061 21.22 2.76 -8.75
C PRO A 1061 20.35 3.64 -7.83
N ARG A 1062 19.22 3.10 -7.37
CA ARG A 1062 18.22 3.73 -6.51
C ARG A 1062 17.62 2.74 -5.53
N ASP A 1063 17.14 3.21 -4.39
CA ASP A 1063 16.27 2.42 -3.52
C ASP A 1063 14.78 2.52 -3.92
N ILE A 1064 13.91 1.81 -3.20
CA ILE A 1064 12.45 1.79 -3.46
C ILE A 1064 11.82 3.17 -3.26
N SER A 1065 12.21 3.90 -2.21
CA SER A 1065 11.68 5.22 -1.87
C SER A 1065 12.06 6.23 -2.95
N GLU A 1066 13.33 6.24 -3.34
CA GLU A 1066 13.80 7.09 -4.44
C GLU A 1066 13.09 6.74 -5.75
N SER A 1067 12.92 5.45 -6.05
CA SER A 1067 12.20 5.00 -7.25
C SER A 1067 10.73 5.44 -7.27
N VAL A 1068 10.06 5.45 -6.11
CA VAL A 1068 8.69 5.97 -5.97
C VAL A 1068 8.67 7.49 -6.19
N ILE A 1069 9.62 8.22 -5.62
CA ILE A 1069 9.74 9.69 -5.78
C ILE A 1069 9.96 10.03 -7.26
N GLU A 1070 10.87 9.35 -7.95
CA GLU A 1070 11.10 9.56 -9.38
C GLU A 1070 9.86 9.19 -10.20
N GLY A 1071 9.14 8.13 -9.85
CA GLY A 1071 7.87 7.77 -10.49
C GLY A 1071 6.82 8.88 -10.42
N SER A 1072 6.62 9.45 -9.23
CA SER A 1072 5.72 10.60 -9.04
C SER A 1072 6.22 11.88 -9.70
N GLY A 1073 7.55 12.11 -9.69
CA GLY A 1073 8.16 13.25 -10.37
C GLY A 1073 7.97 13.20 -11.88
N ALA A 1074 8.18 12.03 -12.50
CA ALA A 1074 7.95 11.81 -13.92
C ALA A 1074 6.45 11.96 -14.27
N ALA A 1075 5.55 11.50 -13.41
CA ALA A 1075 4.12 11.76 -13.58
C ALA A 1075 3.82 13.27 -13.58
N GLY A 1076 4.41 14.05 -12.67
CA GLY A 1076 4.27 15.51 -12.66
C GLY A 1076 4.71 16.18 -13.97
N LEU A 1077 5.81 15.73 -14.57
CA LEU A 1077 6.30 16.20 -15.87
C LEU A 1077 5.36 15.81 -17.02
N VAL A 1078 4.78 14.61 -17.00
CA VAL A 1078 3.77 14.21 -17.98
C VAL A 1078 2.53 15.09 -17.87
N LEU A 1079 2.06 15.35 -16.64
CA LEU A 1079 0.89 16.19 -16.39
C LEU A 1079 1.11 17.63 -16.83
N SER A 1080 2.33 18.18 -16.74
CA SER A 1080 2.65 19.51 -17.24
C SER A 1080 2.45 19.61 -18.76
N ILE A 1081 2.81 18.57 -19.51
CA ILE A 1081 2.55 18.46 -20.95
C ILE A 1081 1.04 18.36 -21.22
N PHE A 1082 0.31 17.51 -20.48
CA PHE A 1082 -1.12 17.28 -20.74
C PHE A 1082 -2.02 18.46 -20.35
N ASN A 1083 -1.54 19.32 -19.44
CA ASN A 1083 -2.24 20.55 -19.07
C ASN A 1083 -2.19 21.60 -20.20
N ALA A 1084 -1.16 21.57 -21.06
CA ALA A 1084 -1.09 22.45 -22.21
C ALA A 1084 -2.15 22.08 -23.27
N SER A 1085 -2.84 23.08 -23.84
CA SER A 1085 -3.75 22.87 -24.96
C SER A 1085 -3.01 22.66 -26.27
N GLU A 1086 -1.87 23.35 -26.42
CA GLU A 1086 -0.98 23.27 -27.57
C GLU A 1086 0.47 23.31 -27.10
N LEU A 1087 1.36 22.59 -27.79
CA LEU A 1087 2.78 22.56 -27.51
C LEU A 1087 3.55 23.19 -28.67
N ALA A 1088 4.52 24.04 -28.35
CA ALA A 1088 5.43 24.66 -29.30
C ALA A 1088 6.51 23.66 -29.72
N LEU A 1089 6.65 23.37 -31.02
CA LEU A 1089 7.75 22.58 -31.55
C LEU A 1089 8.96 23.43 -31.90
N SER A 1090 10.16 22.88 -31.70
CA SER A 1090 11.40 23.52 -32.13
C SER A 1090 11.33 23.95 -33.61
N PRO A 1091 11.60 25.23 -33.94
CA PRO A 1091 11.50 25.72 -35.32
C PRO A 1091 12.69 25.31 -36.21
N PHE A 1092 13.74 24.72 -35.64
CA PHE A 1092 14.95 24.29 -36.34
C PHE A 1092 14.70 22.99 -37.11
N LYS A 1093 13.92 23.05 -38.20
CA LYS A 1093 13.56 21.91 -39.05
C LYS A 1093 14.32 21.93 -40.37
N ALA A 1094 14.48 20.77 -40.99
CA ALA A 1094 14.98 20.70 -42.37
C ALA A 1094 13.92 21.23 -43.34
N SER A 1095 14.34 21.95 -44.37
CA SER A 1095 13.49 22.44 -45.47
C SER A 1095 14.14 22.13 -46.81
N VAL A 1096 13.32 21.77 -47.80
CA VAL A 1096 13.79 21.46 -49.17
C VAL A 1096 13.37 22.58 -50.11
N ASP A 1097 14.33 23.14 -50.82
CA ASP A 1097 14.10 23.95 -52.01
C ASP A 1097 13.72 23.02 -53.18
N LYS A 1098 12.43 23.01 -53.51
CA LYS A 1098 11.89 22.19 -54.59
C LYS A 1098 12.45 22.60 -55.95
N LEU A 1099 12.94 23.81 -56.17
CA LEU A 1099 13.52 24.21 -57.46
C LEU A 1099 14.90 23.58 -57.69
N VAL A 1100 15.68 23.43 -56.63
CA VAL A 1100 17.04 22.85 -56.68
C VAL A 1100 17.01 21.32 -56.55
N CYS A 1101 15.98 20.76 -55.89
CA CYS A 1101 15.89 19.32 -55.63
C CYS A 1101 15.81 18.50 -56.93
N THR A 1102 16.78 17.60 -57.11
CA THR A 1102 16.85 16.66 -58.25
C THR A 1102 16.07 15.35 -58.03
N GLY A 1103 15.45 15.16 -56.86
CA GLY A 1103 14.70 13.93 -56.56
C GLY A 1103 15.54 12.68 -56.25
N CYS A 1104 16.85 12.83 -56.00
CA CYS A 1104 17.75 11.68 -55.80
C CYS A 1104 17.56 10.89 -54.49
N MET A 1105 16.76 11.40 -53.55
CA MET A 1105 16.41 10.81 -52.24
C MET A 1105 17.56 10.35 -51.32
N ARG A 1106 18.79 10.79 -51.57
CA ARG A 1106 19.92 10.56 -50.63
C ARG A 1106 19.62 11.10 -49.24
N CYS A 1107 18.90 12.22 -49.16
CA CYS A 1107 18.43 12.81 -47.91
C CYS A 1107 17.46 11.91 -47.14
N GLN A 1108 16.62 11.12 -47.84
CA GLN A 1108 15.72 10.16 -47.21
C GLN A 1108 16.51 9.03 -46.55
N SER A 1109 17.50 8.46 -47.24
CA SER A 1109 18.38 7.43 -46.69
C SER A 1109 19.23 7.93 -45.51
N ALA A 1110 19.55 9.22 -45.48
CA ALA A 1110 20.29 9.85 -44.38
C ALA A 1110 19.40 10.19 -43.17
N CYS A 1111 18.07 10.14 -43.30
CA CYS A 1111 17.15 10.52 -42.23
C CYS A 1111 16.77 9.31 -41.38
N GLU A 1112 17.38 9.17 -40.20
CA GLU A 1112 17.10 8.07 -39.26
C GLU A 1112 15.67 8.11 -38.69
N TYR A 1113 15.01 9.27 -38.75
CA TYR A 1113 13.65 9.45 -38.23
C TYR A 1113 12.56 9.22 -39.29
N GLY A 1114 12.93 8.97 -40.55
CA GLY A 1114 11.96 8.84 -41.64
C GLY A 1114 11.18 10.12 -41.94
N ALA A 1115 11.69 11.29 -41.55
CA ALA A 1115 11.00 12.57 -41.74
C ALA A 1115 10.93 13.01 -43.20
N ILE A 1116 11.73 12.42 -44.09
CA ILE A 1116 11.82 12.82 -45.50
C ILE A 1116 11.16 11.77 -46.38
N THR A 1117 10.23 12.22 -47.22
CA THR A 1117 9.47 11.37 -48.15
C THR A 1117 9.52 11.92 -49.58
N SER A 1118 9.07 11.11 -50.54
CA SER A 1118 8.88 11.54 -51.92
C SER A 1118 7.53 12.20 -52.09
N ASP A 1119 7.52 13.40 -52.64
CA ASP A 1119 6.32 14.14 -53.00
C ASP A 1119 6.55 14.83 -54.36
N ASP A 1120 5.75 14.42 -55.35
CA ASP A 1120 5.88 14.81 -56.76
C ASP A 1120 7.30 14.64 -57.34
N GLY A 1121 7.93 13.49 -57.05
CA GLY A 1121 9.29 13.16 -57.49
C GLY A 1121 10.40 13.96 -56.80
N LYS A 1122 10.08 14.81 -55.82
CA LYS A 1122 11.04 15.63 -55.05
C LYS A 1122 10.97 15.33 -53.57
N ALA A 1123 12.05 15.58 -52.84
CA ALA A 1123 12.07 15.38 -51.40
C ALA A 1123 11.09 16.35 -50.69
N ALA A 1124 10.34 15.85 -49.71
CA ALA A 1124 9.49 16.64 -48.81
C ALA A 1124 9.79 16.26 -47.36
N VAL A 1125 9.80 17.25 -46.46
CA VAL A 1125 10.07 17.05 -45.04
C VAL A 1125 8.77 17.13 -44.27
N ASN A 1126 8.46 16.12 -43.47
CA ASN A 1126 7.43 16.18 -42.44
C ASN A 1126 8.01 16.89 -41.21
N GLU A 1127 7.63 18.17 -41.02
CA GLU A 1127 8.16 19.01 -39.94
C GLU A 1127 7.85 18.47 -38.55
N GLY A 1128 6.71 17.78 -38.36
CA GLY A 1128 6.37 17.11 -37.11
C GLY A 1128 7.34 15.98 -36.76
N VAL A 1129 7.83 15.25 -37.75
CA VAL A 1129 8.77 14.13 -37.52
C VAL A 1129 10.22 14.61 -37.47
N CYS A 1130 10.57 15.64 -38.23
CA CYS A 1130 11.94 16.15 -38.33
C CYS A 1130 12.46 16.63 -36.96
N LYS A 1131 13.54 16.03 -36.45
CA LYS A 1131 14.18 16.43 -35.19
C LYS A 1131 15.18 17.58 -35.33
N GLY A 1132 15.45 18.04 -36.56
CA GLY A 1132 16.41 19.12 -36.79
C GLY A 1132 17.88 18.73 -36.65
N CYS A 1133 18.23 17.44 -36.75
CA CYS A 1133 19.62 16.98 -36.57
C CYS A 1133 20.59 17.45 -37.68
N GLY A 1134 20.06 17.88 -38.84
CA GLY A 1134 20.87 18.35 -39.97
C GLY A 1134 21.55 17.25 -40.80
N ALA A 1135 21.44 15.97 -40.46
CA ALA A 1135 22.13 14.87 -41.15
C ALA A 1135 21.85 14.79 -42.67
N CYS A 1136 20.65 15.22 -43.09
CA CYS A 1136 20.26 15.24 -44.50
C CYS A 1136 20.94 16.36 -45.32
N VAL A 1137 21.42 17.42 -44.68
CA VAL A 1137 22.07 18.58 -45.32
C VAL A 1137 23.34 18.17 -46.07
N PRO A 1138 24.37 17.56 -45.43
CA PRO A 1138 25.56 17.12 -46.15
C PRO A 1138 25.29 15.98 -47.15
N ALA A 1139 24.20 15.23 -46.99
CA ALA A 1139 23.82 14.18 -47.95
C ALA A 1139 23.26 14.73 -49.27
N CYS A 1140 22.84 15.99 -49.29
CA CYS A 1140 22.24 16.62 -50.46
C CYS A 1140 23.31 17.28 -51.34
N LEU A 1141 23.83 16.52 -52.31
CA LEU A 1141 24.82 17.03 -53.27
C LEU A 1141 24.39 18.30 -54.02
N PRO A 1142 23.12 18.46 -54.45
CA PRO A 1142 22.68 19.70 -55.08
C PRO A 1142 22.57 20.91 -54.13
N GLY A 1143 22.68 20.71 -52.81
CA GLY A 1143 22.44 21.76 -51.81
C GLY A 1143 20.97 22.16 -51.67
N ALA A 1144 20.04 21.33 -52.15
CA ALA A 1144 18.60 21.62 -52.12
C ALA A 1144 17.96 21.55 -50.73
N ILE A 1145 18.63 20.98 -49.73
CA ILE A 1145 18.09 20.86 -48.37
C ILE A 1145 18.93 21.69 -47.40
N SER A 1146 18.27 22.45 -46.53
CA SER A 1146 18.90 23.30 -45.52
C SER A 1146 18.22 23.10 -44.17
N LEU A 1147 18.91 23.44 -43.08
CA LEU A 1147 18.35 23.44 -41.74
C LEU A 1147 17.93 24.87 -41.36
N LYS A 1148 16.64 25.10 -41.14
CA LYS A 1148 16.11 26.41 -40.73
C LYS A 1148 16.86 26.88 -39.47
N GLY A 1149 17.34 28.13 -39.47
CA GLY A 1149 18.11 28.73 -38.36
C GLY A 1149 19.59 28.30 -38.28
N TRP A 1150 20.02 27.35 -39.11
CA TRP A 1150 21.40 26.91 -39.28
C TRP A 1150 21.74 26.82 -40.77
N GLN A 1151 21.38 27.88 -41.48
CA GLN A 1151 21.64 27.98 -42.92
C GLN A 1151 23.14 28.17 -43.16
N GLN A 1152 23.60 27.77 -44.34
CA GLN A 1152 25.01 27.84 -44.69
C GLN A 1152 25.59 29.25 -44.50
N GLU A 1153 24.84 30.29 -44.89
CA GLU A 1153 25.23 31.69 -44.67
C GLU A 1153 25.45 32.00 -43.18
N SER A 1154 24.49 31.65 -42.32
CA SER A 1154 24.59 31.92 -40.88
C SER A 1154 25.73 31.16 -40.21
N VAL A 1155 26.00 29.93 -40.64
CA VAL A 1155 27.12 29.11 -40.14
C VAL A 1155 28.46 29.70 -40.61
N LEU A 1156 28.56 30.12 -41.87
CA LEU A 1156 29.77 30.77 -42.39
C LEU A 1156 30.03 32.11 -41.66
N SER A 1157 29.01 32.94 -41.45
CA SER A 1157 29.16 34.17 -40.68
C SER A 1157 29.57 33.92 -39.23
N GLN A 1158 29.10 32.82 -38.61
CA GLN A 1158 29.59 32.42 -37.29
C GLN A 1158 31.09 32.09 -37.31
N VAL A 1159 31.55 31.35 -38.33
CA VAL A 1159 32.96 31.01 -38.50
C VAL A 1159 33.79 32.25 -38.78
N GLU A 1160 33.34 33.13 -39.66
CA GLU A 1160 33.98 34.43 -39.95
C GLU A 1160 34.10 35.27 -38.68
N GLY A 1161 33.04 35.38 -37.87
CA GLY A 1161 33.09 36.11 -36.61
C GLY A 1161 34.06 35.51 -35.57
N ILE A 1162 34.29 34.19 -35.61
CA ILE A 1162 35.28 33.53 -34.75
C ILE A 1162 36.71 33.76 -35.26
N LEU A 1163 36.88 33.82 -36.59
CA LEU A 1163 38.18 33.97 -37.26
C LEU A 1163 38.60 35.43 -37.42
N GLU A 1164 37.66 36.38 -37.36
CA GLU A 1164 37.93 37.80 -37.31
C GLU A 1164 38.89 38.08 -36.16
N VAL A 1165 40.14 38.35 -36.55
CA VAL A 1165 41.14 38.85 -35.63
C VAL A 1165 40.81 40.34 -35.43
N PRO A 1166 40.61 40.79 -34.19
CA PRO A 1166 40.29 42.19 -33.88
C PRO A 1166 41.30 43.19 -34.44
#